data_AF-A0AAV9X6S0-F1
#
_entry.id   AF-A0AAV9X6S0-F1
#
_cell.length_a   1.000
_cell.length_b   1.000
_cell.length_c   1.000
_cell.angle_alpha   90.00
_cell.angle_beta   90.00
_cell.angle_gamma   90.00
#
_symmetry.space_group_name_H-M   'P 1'
#
loop_
_entity.id
_entity.type
_entity.pdbx_description
1 polymer ?
#
loop_
_entity_poly.entity_id
_entity_poly.type
_entity_poly.pdbx_seq_one_letter_code
_entity_poly.pdbx_strand_id
1 'polypeptide(L)'
;MFSAKPKRISHESYTVAWICALPLEMAVAKAMLDHTHSPLPQHPSDQNSYTLGEIAGRNVVIACLPSGRYGVSSAAIVATQLLFTYTSVRFGLMVGIGGGVPSQANDIRLGDIVVSRPTGTQGGVVQYDLGKIMTGGKFERTGDLNKPPQVLLTAISSLQADGYMGLDRVPELLSEMTAKYPAMAAKFTHRGQGEDLLFKSTYDHVGSNPKCDECHIDELEVRRERPTSVPVIHYGLIASSSQVMKDAKTRDKLAAELGIICFEMEAAGLMDNFPCIVIRGICDYSDSHKNKQWQEYAAATAAAYAKWLVSVTSFSQISETPTVLQATSRSPIPYPHSPPISPEVRPARPVPKPSAGDYSSGGQPSVVQSVRQTLSGQAGSSNPLDKALDNFFIPTRAQYNDDDFGSIARLLNASGSKYKQMPRLYTLLRHLDRLRDLDYFLTKGFSDQSLPFGQTQLPSKFSEGWKTRFLAAQELVCGSSDVVQMMAKGKHMTFTKTPEYFISERIIATGERSRVDKILCILGAEYYARKQFYRRIMTAEDAQAMQSFKNEMDIMKTVVHHHCVKLVASYTDRNVFAFIMLPIAQYNLAKYLREEMACDPDDKRSFLLSFIGCLSRTFWFIHRQKLRHRDIKPENILVHNNRVVVTDFDCSYSWAHTNRSTTVKAPPLTWKYASPEVARSGLQETNRINSSSDIWSLGCVFLEIITVLKGQSLQELETYLHGNHYYACQSEIYMWIDHLRSQEPKGSANLVLDWIQQMLQENPEERPKAHQLVEVTCSAPNPMDFCCEDCLREDHQSLETSNTTTNATNITENMSGISISEGLAKSLQPRPGSSQKVETFNEVESYLTNLTSSSNDTVSSTNTEASGYSTPMSVMSGTSMSASFSNAAKLRSPVAAPSGSSINTFNRDNYLAEVCTVMNKTKDSLNWDELSVVMASYTVYKKGMLAAGFIERN
;
A
#
# COMPACT_ATOMS: atom_id res chain seq x y z
N MET A 1 34.23 -42.35 17.27
CA MET A 1 33.94 -40.99 16.76
C MET A 1 32.54 -40.99 16.17
N PHE A 2 31.54 -40.47 16.89
CA PHE A 2 30.24 -40.19 16.27
C PHE A 2 30.39 -38.91 15.46
N SER A 3 30.35 -39.05 14.13
CA SER A 3 30.28 -37.91 13.22
C SER A 3 28.95 -37.19 13.47
N ALA A 4 29.02 -35.94 13.95
CA ALA A 4 27.84 -35.09 14.10
C ALA A 4 27.22 -34.90 12.70
N LYS A 5 25.98 -35.34 12.52
CA LYS A 5 25.23 -35.12 11.27
C LYS A 5 25.21 -33.61 10.98
N PRO A 6 25.46 -33.16 9.73
CA PRO A 6 25.41 -31.75 9.37
C PRO A 6 24.02 -31.19 9.71
N LYS A 7 24.01 -30.03 10.39
CA LYS A 7 22.79 -29.34 10.82
C LYS A 7 21.95 -29.03 9.59
N ARG A 8 20.74 -29.58 9.48
CA ARG A 8 19.85 -29.38 8.33
C ARG A 8 19.37 -27.93 8.32
N ILE A 9 19.84 -27.14 7.36
CA ILE A 9 19.45 -25.73 7.19
C ILE A 9 18.03 -25.66 6.62
N SER A 10 17.18 -24.81 7.21
CA SER A 10 15.78 -24.57 6.83
C SER A 10 15.52 -23.08 6.62
N HIS A 11 14.33 -22.70 6.13
CA HIS A 11 13.94 -21.30 5.99
C HIS A 11 14.02 -20.51 7.31
N GLU A 12 13.70 -21.16 8.44
CA GLU A 12 13.77 -20.58 9.79
C GLU A 12 15.22 -20.35 10.27
N SER A 13 16.21 -20.90 9.57
CA SER A 13 17.61 -20.72 9.93
C SER A 13 18.13 -19.32 9.57
N TYR A 14 17.45 -18.57 8.71
CA TYR A 14 17.89 -17.26 8.22
C TYR A 14 17.31 -16.13 9.06
N THR A 15 18.18 -15.27 9.58
CA THR A 15 17.83 -14.21 10.54
C THR A 15 18.14 -12.81 10.02
N VAL A 16 18.96 -12.70 8.97
CA VAL A 16 19.33 -11.44 8.33
C VAL A 16 18.88 -11.48 6.88
N ALA A 17 18.20 -10.43 6.44
CA ALA A 17 17.83 -10.25 5.04
C ALA A 17 18.68 -9.16 4.39
N TRP A 18 19.09 -9.36 3.14
CA TRP A 18 19.87 -8.41 2.36
C TRP A 18 19.17 -8.18 1.02
N ILE A 19 18.68 -6.97 0.79
CA ILE A 19 17.96 -6.60 -0.44
C ILE A 19 18.87 -5.71 -1.30
N CYS A 20 18.95 -6.06 -2.58
CA CYS A 20 19.66 -5.33 -3.62
C CYS A 20 18.70 -4.89 -4.73
N ALA A 21 18.91 -3.72 -5.32
CA ALA A 21 18.13 -3.21 -6.44
C ALA A 21 18.66 -3.69 -7.80
N LEU A 22 19.98 -3.86 -7.94
CA LEU A 22 20.63 -4.16 -9.22
C LEU A 22 21.41 -5.49 -9.20
N PRO A 23 21.56 -6.17 -10.36
CA PRO A 23 22.35 -7.40 -10.45
C PRO A 23 23.82 -7.23 -10.02
N LEU A 24 24.42 -6.06 -10.27
CA LEU A 24 25.79 -5.77 -9.83
C LEU A 24 25.90 -5.70 -8.30
N GLU A 25 24.86 -5.19 -7.63
CA GLU A 25 24.79 -5.11 -6.17
C GLU A 25 24.61 -6.51 -5.58
N MET A 26 23.76 -7.33 -6.21
CA MET A 26 23.63 -8.74 -5.83
C MET A 26 24.94 -9.50 -6.04
N ALA A 27 25.70 -9.22 -7.10
CA ALA A 27 26.97 -9.89 -7.37
C ALA A 27 27.99 -9.69 -6.24
N VAL A 28 28.16 -8.44 -5.78
CA VAL A 28 29.06 -8.14 -4.64
C VAL A 28 28.50 -8.64 -3.31
N ALA A 29 27.18 -8.61 -3.10
CA ALA A 29 26.56 -9.21 -1.92
C ALA A 29 26.86 -10.72 -1.81
N LYS A 30 26.76 -11.46 -2.94
CA LYS A 30 27.16 -12.87 -3.00
C LYS A 30 28.65 -13.06 -2.72
N ALA A 31 29.49 -12.17 -3.25
CA ALA A 31 30.93 -12.25 -3.07
C ALA A 31 31.36 -12.04 -1.61
N MET A 32 30.55 -11.30 -0.83
CA MET A 32 30.77 -11.04 0.60
C MET A 32 30.35 -12.18 1.52
N LEU A 33 29.67 -13.22 1.03
CA LEU A 33 29.36 -14.41 1.83
C LEU A 33 30.64 -15.19 2.16
N ASP A 34 30.77 -15.64 3.39
CA ASP A 34 31.84 -16.57 3.79
C ASP A 34 31.57 -17.95 3.19
N HIS A 35 30.32 -18.41 3.33
CA HIS A 35 29.82 -19.67 2.78
C HIS A 35 28.49 -19.46 2.05
N THR A 36 28.32 -20.13 0.90
CA THR A 36 27.05 -20.17 0.16
C THR A 36 26.34 -21.47 0.49
N HIS A 37 25.05 -21.40 0.81
CA HIS A 37 24.20 -22.55 1.08
C HIS A 37 23.48 -23.02 -0.18
N SER A 38 23.10 -24.30 -0.21
CA SER A 38 22.23 -24.81 -1.27
C SER A 38 20.86 -24.13 -1.25
N PRO A 39 20.23 -23.91 -2.42
CA PRO A 39 18.87 -23.36 -2.48
C PRO A 39 17.87 -24.21 -1.70
N LEU A 40 16.89 -23.55 -1.10
CA LEU A 40 15.75 -24.20 -0.44
C LEU A 40 14.52 -24.17 -1.36
N PRO A 41 13.57 -25.11 -1.20
CA PRO A 41 12.32 -25.12 -1.98
C PRO A 41 11.53 -23.84 -1.75
N GLN A 42 11.18 -23.15 -2.83
CA GLN A 42 10.45 -21.89 -2.76
C GLN A 42 8.94 -22.11 -2.84
N HIS A 43 8.18 -21.27 -2.13
CA HIS A 43 6.73 -21.30 -2.19
C HIS A 43 6.24 -20.79 -3.57
N PRO A 44 5.23 -21.41 -4.21
CA PRO A 44 4.76 -21.01 -5.56
C PRO A 44 4.26 -19.56 -5.67
N SER A 45 3.81 -18.97 -4.57
CA SER A 45 3.37 -17.55 -4.50
C SER A 45 4.49 -16.56 -4.18
N ASP A 46 5.70 -17.03 -3.92
CA ASP A 46 6.90 -16.19 -3.77
C ASP A 46 7.69 -16.21 -5.08
N GLN A 47 7.74 -15.06 -5.74
CA GLN A 47 8.35 -14.88 -7.07
C GLN A 47 9.80 -14.37 -6.98
N ASN A 48 10.35 -14.18 -5.78
CA ASN A 48 11.72 -13.72 -5.63
C ASN A 48 12.72 -14.79 -6.09
N SER A 49 13.99 -14.41 -6.23
CA SER A 49 15.08 -15.38 -6.34
C SER A 49 16.05 -15.14 -5.19
N TYR A 50 16.31 -16.16 -4.39
CA TYR A 50 17.14 -16.05 -3.21
C TYR A 50 18.53 -16.64 -3.41
N THR A 51 19.54 -15.95 -2.89
CA THR A 51 20.84 -16.55 -2.62
C THR A 51 21.02 -16.65 -1.11
N LEU A 52 21.42 -17.84 -0.67
CA LEU A 52 21.51 -18.18 0.73
C LEU A 52 22.95 -18.36 1.14
N GLY A 53 23.32 -17.90 2.32
CA GLY A 53 24.66 -18.10 2.83
C GLY A 53 24.85 -17.64 4.25
N GLU A 54 26.11 -17.44 4.61
CA GLU A 54 26.57 -17.10 5.95
C GLU A 54 27.59 -15.96 5.92
N ILE A 55 27.47 -15.03 6.88
CA ILE A 55 28.49 -14.02 7.18
C ILE A 55 28.80 -14.10 8.67
N ALA A 56 30.05 -14.41 9.01
CA ALA A 56 30.56 -14.54 10.36
C ALA A 56 29.65 -15.43 11.25
N GLY A 57 29.23 -16.60 10.75
CA GLY A 57 28.33 -17.50 11.47
C GLY A 57 26.84 -17.13 11.45
N ARG A 58 26.45 -16.03 10.81
CA ARG A 58 25.04 -15.57 10.74
C ARG A 58 24.47 -15.87 9.37
N ASN A 59 23.33 -16.55 9.33
CA ASN A 59 22.67 -16.93 8.09
C ASN A 59 21.95 -15.73 7.45
N VAL A 60 22.33 -15.42 6.21
CA VAL A 60 21.84 -14.30 5.42
C VAL A 60 21.06 -14.82 4.21
N VAL A 61 19.88 -14.25 3.99
CA VAL A 61 19.11 -14.40 2.74
C VAL A 61 19.25 -13.14 1.89
N ILE A 62 19.76 -13.30 0.68
CA ILE A 62 19.95 -12.21 -0.30
C ILE A 62 18.84 -12.29 -1.35
N ALA A 63 18.16 -11.18 -1.60
CA ALA A 63 17.21 -11.03 -2.70
C ALA A 63 17.56 -9.81 -3.56
N CYS A 64 17.33 -9.93 -4.87
CA CYS A 64 17.46 -8.83 -5.80
C CYS A 64 16.09 -8.46 -6.37
N LEU A 65 15.86 -7.18 -6.61
CA LEU A 65 14.68 -6.73 -7.34
C LEU A 65 14.65 -7.35 -8.75
N PRO A 66 13.45 -7.60 -9.32
CA PRO A 66 13.33 -8.15 -10.67
C PRO A 66 14.02 -7.29 -11.72
N SER A 67 14.65 -7.92 -12.71
CA SER A 67 15.36 -7.21 -13.77
C SER A 67 14.44 -6.18 -14.46
N GLY A 68 14.91 -4.94 -14.60
CA GLY A 68 14.15 -3.84 -15.18
C GLY A 68 13.09 -3.21 -14.27
N ARG A 69 12.93 -3.68 -13.02
CA ARG A 69 12.04 -3.09 -12.02
C ARG A 69 12.86 -2.56 -10.84
N TYR A 70 12.65 -1.30 -10.48
CA TYR A 70 13.29 -0.62 -9.36
C TYR A 70 12.30 0.36 -8.71
N GLY A 71 12.71 1.03 -7.63
CA GLY A 71 11.85 1.95 -6.90
C GLY A 71 11.10 1.33 -5.71
N VAL A 72 10.48 2.19 -4.91
CA VAL A 72 9.88 1.88 -3.60
C VAL A 72 8.87 0.73 -3.64
N SER A 73 8.01 0.64 -4.66
CA SER A 73 7.00 -0.41 -4.76
C SER A 73 7.60 -1.80 -5.01
N SER A 74 8.64 -1.87 -5.85
CA SER A 74 9.32 -3.12 -6.16
C SER A 74 10.08 -3.63 -4.93
N ALA A 75 10.74 -2.73 -4.20
CA ALA A 75 11.42 -3.08 -2.95
C ALA A 75 10.43 -3.62 -1.90
N ALA A 76 9.27 -2.97 -1.73
CA ALA A 76 8.23 -3.41 -0.80
C ALA A 76 7.69 -4.82 -1.12
N ILE A 77 7.48 -5.14 -2.40
CA ILE A 77 7.01 -6.46 -2.85
C ILE A 77 8.06 -7.53 -2.54
N VAL A 78 9.32 -7.29 -2.90
CA VAL A 78 10.43 -8.23 -2.63
C VAL A 78 10.55 -8.49 -1.14
N ALA A 79 10.56 -7.44 -0.31
CA ALA A 79 10.63 -7.57 1.14
C ALA A 79 9.44 -8.35 1.73
N THR A 80 8.22 -8.08 1.25
CA THR A 80 7.01 -8.76 1.73
C THR A 80 7.06 -10.26 1.42
N GLN A 81 7.44 -10.64 0.20
CA GLN A 81 7.58 -12.05 -0.18
C GLN A 81 8.74 -12.73 0.55
N LEU A 82 9.85 -12.01 0.77
CA LEU A 82 10.98 -12.49 1.58
C LEU A 82 10.54 -12.82 3.00
N LEU A 83 9.82 -11.93 3.66
CA LEU A 83 9.32 -12.16 5.02
C LEU A 83 8.28 -13.29 5.10
N PHE A 84 7.52 -13.48 4.03
CA PHE A 84 6.57 -14.58 3.92
C PHE A 84 7.28 -15.94 3.92
N THR A 85 8.40 -16.07 3.19
CA THR A 85 9.16 -17.32 3.10
C THR A 85 10.16 -17.51 4.24
N TYR A 86 10.84 -16.44 4.66
CA TYR A 86 11.87 -16.45 5.72
C TYR A 86 11.34 -15.74 6.97
N THR A 87 10.41 -16.39 7.66
CA THR A 87 9.67 -15.83 8.82
C THR A 87 10.54 -15.52 10.04
N SER A 88 11.75 -16.07 10.11
CA SER A 88 12.70 -15.89 11.20
C SER A 88 13.64 -14.69 11.03
N VAL A 89 13.53 -13.95 9.92
CA VAL A 89 14.26 -12.71 9.69
C VAL A 89 13.96 -11.69 10.80
N ARG A 90 15.02 -11.11 11.36
CA ARG A 90 14.99 -10.16 12.49
C ARG A 90 15.16 -8.72 12.04
N PHE A 91 15.97 -8.51 11.01
CA PHE A 91 16.15 -7.22 10.35
C PHE A 91 16.66 -7.40 8.93
N GLY A 92 16.54 -6.32 8.15
CA GLY A 92 17.04 -6.22 6.80
C GLY A 92 18.24 -5.29 6.64
N LEU A 93 18.93 -5.44 5.53
CA LEU A 93 19.90 -4.50 4.98
C LEU A 93 19.40 -4.12 3.58
N MET A 94 19.24 -2.83 3.30
CA MET A 94 19.07 -2.33 1.93
C MET A 94 20.43 -1.81 1.47
N VAL A 95 21.12 -2.59 0.64
CA VAL A 95 22.51 -2.29 0.24
C VAL A 95 22.58 -2.14 -1.26
N GLY A 96 23.15 -1.04 -1.71
CA GLY A 96 23.31 -0.76 -3.12
C GLY A 96 24.08 0.52 -3.39
N ILE A 97 23.87 1.10 -4.56
CA ILE A 97 24.46 2.37 -4.96
C ILE A 97 23.51 3.53 -4.72
N GLY A 98 24.06 4.72 -4.52
CA GLY A 98 23.31 5.97 -4.40
C GLY A 98 24.13 7.15 -4.91
N GLY A 99 23.47 8.29 -5.02
CA GLY A 99 24.14 9.54 -5.36
C GLY A 99 24.52 10.32 -4.10
N GLY A 100 25.74 10.83 -4.04
CA GLY A 100 26.27 11.57 -2.90
C GLY A 100 25.93 13.05 -2.96
N VAL A 101 25.87 13.72 -1.81
CA VAL A 101 25.73 15.17 -1.72
C VAL A 101 26.95 15.77 -1.03
N PRO A 102 27.96 16.21 -1.80
CA PRO A 102 29.15 16.85 -1.25
C PRO A 102 28.82 18.18 -0.57
N SER A 103 29.47 18.46 0.55
CA SER A 103 29.37 19.74 1.25
C SER A 103 30.67 20.04 1.99
N GLN A 104 30.83 21.27 2.50
CA GLN A 104 31.98 21.59 3.35
C GLN A 104 32.01 20.75 4.65
N ALA A 105 30.84 20.35 5.16
CA ALA A 105 30.72 19.53 6.37
C ALA A 105 30.98 18.04 6.09
N ASN A 106 30.62 17.56 4.90
CA ASN A 106 30.81 16.18 4.47
C ASN A 106 31.43 16.18 3.07
N ASP A 107 32.76 16.02 3.00
CA ASP A 107 33.48 15.82 1.74
C ASP A 107 33.17 14.42 1.21
N ILE A 108 32.00 14.22 0.60
CA ILE A 108 31.57 12.93 0.03
C ILE A 108 32.19 12.77 -1.35
N ARG A 109 32.78 11.59 -1.61
CA ARG A 109 33.46 11.25 -2.86
C ARG A 109 32.92 9.98 -3.51
N LEU A 110 33.17 9.82 -4.81
CA LEU A 110 32.81 8.58 -5.51
C LEU A 110 33.57 7.39 -4.89
N GLY A 111 32.83 6.31 -4.62
CA GLY A 111 33.31 5.14 -3.88
C GLY A 111 33.14 5.20 -2.37
N ASP A 112 32.89 6.39 -1.78
CA ASP A 112 32.56 6.50 -0.35
C ASP A 112 31.26 5.76 -0.02
N ILE A 113 31.03 5.54 1.28
CA ILE A 113 29.86 4.84 1.79
C ILE A 113 29.02 5.82 2.61
N VAL A 114 27.71 5.86 2.36
CA VAL A 114 26.73 6.56 3.20
C VAL A 114 25.83 5.55 3.88
N VAL A 115 25.69 5.68 5.20
CA VAL A 115 24.87 4.81 6.04
C VAL A 115 23.75 5.62 6.68
N SER A 116 22.51 5.14 6.60
CA SER A 116 21.37 5.84 7.17
C SER A 116 21.47 5.92 8.70
N ARG A 117 21.37 7.14 9.24
CA ARG A 117 21.42 7.40 10.68
C ARG A 117 20.30 8.36 11.11
N PRO A 118 19.47 7.99 12.11
CA PRO A 118 18.46 8.88 12.66
C PRO A 118 19.06 10.21 13.12
N THR A 119 18.41 11.33 12.77
CA THR A 119 18.85 12.68 13.16
C THR A 119 17.63 13.50 13.57
N GLY A 120 17.62 14.02 14.80
CA GLY A 120 16.48 14.78 15.33
C GLY A 120 15.18 13.96 15.31
N THR A 121 14.17 14.47 14.60
CA THR A 121 12.87 13.79 14.44
C THR A 121 12.87 12.76 13.31
N GLN A 122 13.87 12.76 12.42
CA GLN A 122 13.87 11.95 11.21
C GLN A 122 14.49 10.56 11.43
N GLY A 123 13.91 9.55 10.79
CA GLY A 123 14.24 8.13 10.98
C GLY A 123 15.58 7.67 10.41
N GLY A 124 16.31 8.52 9.68
CA GLY A 124 17.52 8.14 8.94
C GLY A 124 17.30 8.07 7.43
N VAL A 125 16.05 7.87 7.01
CA VAL A 125 15.60 7.98 5.62
C VAL A 125 14.47 9.00 5.54
N VAL A 126 14.47 9.79 4.47
CA VAL A 126 13.49 10.85 4.21
C VAL A 126 12.86 10.61 2.86
N GLN A 127 11.57 10.31 2.81
CA GLN A 127 10.85 10.28 1.55
C GLN A 127 10.54 11.73 1.12
N TYR A 128 11.33 12.27 0.19
CA TYR A 128 11.33 13.72 -0.09
C TYR A 128 10.22 14.15 -1.06
N ASP A 129 9.63 13.22 -1.82
CA ASP A 129 8.51 13.47 -2.73
C ASP A 129 7.13 13.25 -2.08
N LEU A 130 7.10 12.76 -0.84
CA LEU A 130 5.88 12.52 -0.08
C LEU A 130 5.49 13.73 0.77
N GLY A 131 4.48 14.44 0.30
CA GLY A 131 4.03 15.66 0.96
C GLY A 131 2.80 16.25 0.30
N LYS A 132 2.49 17.48 0.66
CA LYS A 132 1.32 18.22 0.22
C LYS A 132 1.79 19.51 -0.40
N ILE A 133 1.20 19.86 -1.54
CA ILE A 133 1.42 21.16 -2.14
C ILE A 133 0.49 22.14 -1.41
N MET A 134 1.09 23.06 -0.65
CA MET A 134 0.43 24.16 0.02
C MET A 134 0.11 25.28 -0.98
N THR A 135 -0.78 26.19 -0.58
CA THR A 135 -1.17 27.35 -1.39
C THR A 135 0.06 28.14 -1.85
N GLY A 136 0.13 28.46 -3.14
CA GLY A 136 1.30 29.10 -3.76
C GLY A 136 2.36 28.12 -4.28
N GLY A 137 2.06 26.81 -4.37
CA GLY A 137 2.96 25.81 -4.96
C GLY A 137 4.06 25.31 -4.01
N LYS A 138 3.99 25.68 -2.72
CA LYS A 138 5.01 25.31 -1.72
C LYS A 138 4.78 23.88 -1.25
N PHE A 139 5.72 22.98 -1.48
CA PHE A 139 5.63 21.60 -1.04
C PHE A 139 5.98 21.45 0.46
N GLU A 140 5.13 20.78 1.23
CA GLU A 140 5.31 20.47 2.65
C GLU A 140 5.28 18.95 2.87
N ARG A 141 6.36 18.36 3.38
CA ARG A 141 6.44 16.93 3.68
C ARG A 141 5.54 16.56 4.86
N THR A 142 4.89 15.40 4.80
CA THR A 142 3.81 15.08 5.77
C THR A 142 3.99 13.78 6.54
N GLY A 143 5.22 13.28 6.68
CA GLY A 143 5.52 12.11 7.50
C GLY A 143 7.02 11.89 7.67
N ASP A 144 7.37 11.16 8.73
CA ASP A 144 8.70 10.63 8.98
C ASP A 144 8.65 9.10 8.84
N LEU A 145 9.68 8.50 8.24
CA LEU A 145 9.81 7.04 8.13
C LEU A 145 10.38 6.47 9.44
N ASN A 146 10.10 5.19 9.69
CA ASN A 146 10.64 4.46 10.84
C ASN A 146 12.18 4.45 10.89
N LYS A 147 12.72 4.23 12.09
CA LYS A 147 14.17 4.16 12.37
C LYS A 147 14.73 2.74 12.12
N PRO A 148 16.02 2.60 11.74
CA PRO A 148 16.68 1.30 11.74
C PRO A 148 16.60 0.61 13.11
N PRO A 149 16.55 -0.74 13.14
CA PRO A 149 16.57 -1.52 14.37
C PRO A 149 17.70 -1.13 15.33
N GLN A 150 17.40 -1.10 16.63
CA GLN A 150 18.35 -0.72 17.68
C GLN A 150 19.63 -1.58 17.67
N VAL A 151 19.50 -2.87 17.32
CA VAL A 151 20.63 -3.79 17.18
C VAL A 151 21.64 -3.31 16.12
N LEU A 152 21.16 -2.75 14.99
CA LEU A 152 22.01 -2.20 13.94
C LEU A 152 22.60 -0.84 14.35
N LEU A 153 21.84 0.02 15.03
CA LEU A 153 22.34 1.30 15.54
C LEU A 153 23.45 1.12 16.60
N THR A 154 23.33 0.07 17.41
CA THR A 154 24.36 -0.31 18.39
C THR A 154 25.62 -0.82 17.69
N ALA A 155 25.45 -1.67 16.68
CA ALA A 155 26.56 -2.16 15.85
C ALA A 155 27.30 -1.01 15.14
N ILE A 156 26.59 -0.03 14.58
CA ILE A 156 27.19 1.18 13.98
C ILE A 156 28.07 1.92 15.00
N SER A 157 27.60 2.06 16.24
CA SER A 157 28.38 2.77 17.27
C SER A 157 29.71 2.07 17.55
N SER A 158 29.73 0.73 17.52
CA SER A 158 30.95 -0.06 17.60
C SER A 158 31.86 0.17 16.38
N LEU A 159 31.29 0.13 15.17
CA LEU A 159 32.05 0.37 13.94
C LEU A 159 32.66 1.79 13.88
N GLN A 160 31.95 2.79 14.38
CA GLN A 160 32.47 4.16 14.48
C GLN A 160 33.64 4.24 15.46
N ALA A 161 33.55 3.55 16.60
CA ALA A 161 34.66 3.46 17.55
C ALA A 161 35.89 2.79 16.91
N ASP A 162 35.69 1.67 16.21
CA ASP A 162 36.75 0.98 15.47
C ASP A 162 37.35 1.88 14.38
N GLY A 163 36.51 2.65 13.68
CA GLY A 163 36.94 3.64 12.68
C GLY A 163 37.83 4.74 13.26
N TYR A 164 37.51 5.27 14.45
CA TYR A 164 38.38 6.23 15.15
C TYR A 164 39.74 5.63 15.54
N MET A 165 39.80 4.31 15.72
CA MET A 165 41.04 3.57 15.98
C MET A 165 41.77 3.14 14.70
N GLY A 166 41.24 3.46 13.51
CA GLY A 166 41.80 3.04 12.23
C GLY A 166 41.62 1.55 11.92
N LEU A 167 40.66 0.88 12.54
CA LEU A 167 40.36 -0.55 12.39
C LEU A 167 39.28 -0.80 11.33
N ASP A 168 39.20 0.05 10.31
CA ASP A 168 38.27 -0.13 9.19
C ASP A 168 38.65 -1.36 8.35
N ARG A 169 37.69 -2.28 8.22
CA ARG A 169 37.87 -3.54 7.49
C ARG A 169 37.46 -3.47 6.02
N VAL A 170 36.85 -2.38 5.56
CA VAL A 170 36.40 -2.25 4.16
C VAL A 170 37.53 -2.53 3.15
N PRO A 171 38.74 -1.96 3.28
CA PRO A 171 39.84 -2.25 2.34
C PRO A 171 40.30 -3.72 2.33
N GLU A 172 40.35 -4.34 3.51
CA GLU A 172 40.68 -5.76 3.68
C GLU A 172 39.64 -6.63 2.97
N LEU A 173 38.35 -6.38 3.22
CA LEU A 173 37.23 -7.13 2.64
C LEU A 173 37.15 -6.98 1.12
N LEU A 174 37.47 -5.81 0.57
CA LEU A 174 37.57 -5.62 -0.89
C LEU A 174 38.73 -6.42 -1.49
N SER A 175 39.85 -6.50 -0.78
CA SER A 175 41.02 -7.28 -1.19
C SER A 175 40.70 -8.78 -1.14
N GLU A 176 40.04 -9.25 -0.08
CA GLU A 176 39.54 -10.62 0.02
C GLU A 176 38.57 -10.97 -1.11
N MET A 177 37.63 -10.07 -1.42
CA MET A 177 36.65 -10.26 -2.49
C MET A 177 37.33 -10.43 -3.85
N THR A 178 38.29 -9.56 -4.18
CA THR A 178 39.01 -9.62 -5.45
C THR A 178 39.96 -10.81 -5.53
N ALA A 179 40.54 -11.24 -4.41
CA ALA A 179 41.30 -12.49 -4.33
C ALA A 179 40.40 -13.72 -4.54
N LYS A 180 39.20 -13.73 -3.95
CA LYS A 180 38.21 -14.82 -4.09
C LYS A 180 37.60 -14.88 -5.49
N TYR A 181 37.40 -13.72 -6.13
CA TYR A 181 36.83 -13.59 -7.48
C TYR A 181 37.69 -12.68 -8.36
N PRO A 182 38.80 -13.19 -8.96
CA PRO A 182 39.73 -12.38 -9.75
C PRO A 182 39.10 -11.59 -10.90
N ALA A 183 38.02 -12.12 -11.51
CA ALA A 183 37.28 -11.44 -12.56
C ALA A 183 36.64 -10.10 -12.10
N MET A 184 36.38 -9.94 -10.80
CA MET A 184 35.84 -8.71 -10.23
C MET A 184 36.90 -7.61 -10.11
N ALA A 185 38.19 -7.97 -10.03
CA ALA A 185 39.28 -6.99 -9.84
C ALA A 185 39.34 -5.93 -10.95
N ALA A 186 38.93 -6.27 -12.17
CA ALA A 186 38.96 -5.36 -13.32
C ALA A 186 37.93 -4.22 -13.26
N LYS A 187 36.82 -4.39 -12.55
CA LYS A 187 35.70 -3.42 -12.53
C LYS A 187 35.30 -2.94 -11.15
N PHE A 188 35.55 -3.73 -10.10
CA PHE A 188 35.12 -3.47 -8.74
C PHE A 188 36.26 -2.94 -7.85
N THR A 189 37.25 -2.29 -8.45
CA THR A 189 38.39 -1.66 -7.76
C THR A 189 38.37 -0.14 -7.95
N HIS A 190 39.04 0.57 -7.04
CA HIS A 190 39.11 2.03 -7.07
C HIS A 190 39.83 2.50 -8.35
N ARG A 191 39.24 3.45 -9.09
CA ARG A 191 39.76 3.88 -10.40
C ARG A 191 40.82 4.99 -10.34
N GLY A 192 41.08 5.52 -9.15
CA GLY A 192 42.04 6.60 -8.91
C GLY A 192 41.34 7.90 -8.53
N GLN A 193 42.02 8.76 -7.77
CA GLN A 193 41.40 10.01 -7.28
C GLN A 193 41.12 11.02 -8.41
N GLY A 194 41.84 10.93 -9.53
CA GLY A 194 41.62 11.79 -10.69
C GLY A 194 40.32 11.51 -11.47
N GLU A 195 39.71 10.34 -11.27
CA GLU A 195 38.43 9.96 -11.89
C GLU A 195 37.22 10.39 -11.04
N ASP A 196 37.47 11.00 -9.88
CA ASP A 196 36.47 11.58 -9.00
C ASP A 196 36.19 13.04 -9.37
N LEU A 197 35.37 13.20 -10.41
CA LEU A 197 35.03 14.50 -10.99
C LEU A 197 33.75 15.06 -10.37
N LEU A 198 33.87 16.18 -9.64
CA LEU A 198 32.74 16.96 -9.14
C LEU A 198 32.67 18.28 -9.90
N PHE A 199 31.57 18.55 -10.57
CA PHE A 199 31.31 19.80 -11.26
C PHE A 199 30.57 20.80 -10.36
N LYS A 200 30.73 22.09 -10.63
CA LYS A 200 29.94 23.15 -9.96
C LYS A 200 28.45 22.91 -10.17
N SER A 201 27.64 23.14 -9.15
CA SER A 201 26.19 22.87 -9.22
C SER A 201 25.41 23.77 -10.18
N THR A 202 26.04 24.83 -10.70
CA THR A 202 25.48 25.70 -11.73
C THR A 202 25.75 25.24 -13.16
N TYR A 203 26.68 24.30 -13.34
CA TYR A 203 27.06 23.77 -14.63
C TYR A 203 26.27 22.50 -14.91
N ASP A 204 25.65 22.43 -16.09
CA ASP A 204 24.92 21.26 -16.55
C ASP A 204 25.76 20.48 -17.57
N HIS A 205 25.63 19.16 -17.54
CA HIS A 205 26.32 18.27 -18.48
C HIS A 205 26.02 18.67 -19.94
N VAL A 206 27.08 18.70 -20.76
CA VAL A 206 27.02 19.10 -22.16
C VAL A 206 27.00 17.87 -23.07
N GLY A 207 26.01 17.83 -23.97
CA GLY A 207 25.86 16.76 -24.97
C GLY A 207 24.87 15.67 -24.56
N SER A 208 24.70 14.66 -25.40
CA SER A 208 23.83 13.50 -25.16
C SER A 208 24.59 12.25 -24.69
N ASN A 209 25.93 12.32 -24.67
CA ASN A 209 26.80 11.23 -24.24
C ASN A 209 26.85 11.14 -22.71
N PRO A 210 26.65 9.96 -22.08
CA PRO A 210 26.74 9.81 -20.62
C PRO A 210 28.15 9.99 -20.02
N LYS A 211 29.18 10.25 -20.83
CA LYS A 211 30.53 10.56 -20.34
C LYS A 211 30.75 12.07 -20.25
N CYS A 212 31.61 12.49 -19.32
CA CYS A 212 31.97 13.90 -19.13
C CYS A 212 33.17 14.34 -19.99
N ASP A 213 33.48 13.60 -21.06
CA ASP A 213 34.64 13.85 -21.94
C ASP A 213 34.53 15.20 -22.68
N GLU A 214 33.31 15.68 -22.91
CA GLU A 214 33.00 16.96 -23.57
C GLU A 214 32.70 18.09 -22.56
N CYS A 215 32.73 17.81 -21.26
CA CYS A 215 32.46 18.80 -20.22
C CYS A 215 33.68 19.68 -19.97
N HIS A 216 33.45 20.95 -19.65
CA HIS A 216 34.51 21.92 -19.43
C HIS A 216 35.23 21.66 -18.10
N ILE A 217 36.53 21.38 -18.16
CA ILE A 217 37.38 21.10 -16.99
C ILE A 217 37.42 22.30 -16.02
N ASP A 218 37.28 23.53 -16.52
CA ASP A 218 37.23 24.76 -15.72
C ASP A 218 35.98 24.85 -14.83
N GLU A 219 34.99 23.99 -15.06
CA GLU A 219 33.76 23.87 -14.26
C GLU A 219 33.86 22.80 -13.18
N LEU A 220 35.01 22.15 -13.01
CA LEU A 220 35.28 21.27 -11.89
C LEU A 220 35.48 22.06 -10.60
N GLU A 221 34.94 21.52 -9.50
CA GLU A 221 35.18 22.01 -8.15
C GLU A 221 36.60 21.65 -7.69
N VAL A 222 37.36 22.65 -7.27
CA VAL A 222 38.74 22.45 -6.79
C VAL A 222 38.69 21.88 -5.38
N ARG A 223 38.93 20.56 -5.27
CA ARG A 223 39.00 19.84 -4.00
C ARG A 223 40.43 19.43 -3.68
N ARG A 224 40.81 19.43 -2.39
CA ARG A 224 42.11 18.91 -1.95
C ARG A 224 42.16 17.41 -2.16
N GLU A 225 43.27 16.90 -2.68
CA GLU A 225 43.48 15.45 -2.81
C GLU A 225 43.48 14.80 -1.41
N ARG A 226 42.86 13.61 -1.29
CA ARG A 226 42.88 12.87 -0.03
C ARG A 226 44.23 12.17 0.12
N PRO A 227 44.75 12.00 1.36
CA PRO A 227 45.99 11.25 1.58
C PRO A 227 45.91 9.79 1.13
N THR A 228 44.69 9.21 1.06
CA THR A 228 44.44 7.81 0.72
C THR A 228 43.23 7.68 -0.19
N SER A 229 43.21 6.64 -1.03
CA SER A 229 42.05 6.23 -1.84
C SER A 229 41.10 5.28 -1.10
N VAL A 230 41.23 5.15 0.22
CA VAL A 230 40.33 4.35 1.05
C VAL A 230 38.96 5.05 1.11
N PRO A 231 37.85 4.33 0.88
CA PRO A 231 36.52 4.91 0.95
C PRO A 231 36.22 5.39 2.38
N VAL A 232 35.61 6.57 2.49
CA VAL A 232 35.20 7.14 3.78
C VAL A 232 33.74 6.78 4.05
N ILE A 233 33.44 6.49 5.32
CA ILE A 233 32.09 6.15 5.77
C ILE A 233 31.44 7.40 6.38
N HIS A 234 30.30 7.79 5.82
CA HIS A 234 29.50 8.95 6.24
C HIS A 234 28.17 8.48 6.84
N TYR A 235 27.71 9.15 7.90
CA TYR A 235 26.49 8.75 8.63
C TYR A 235 25.49 9.91 8.72
N GLY A 236 24.37 9.78 8.03
CA GLY A 236 23.39 10.86 7.95
C GLY A 236 22.06 10.46 7.32
N LEU A 237 21.31 11.47 6.92
CA LEU A 237 19.99 11.31 6.32
C LEU A 237 20.11 10.96 4.83
N ILE A 238 19.39 9.93 4.42
CA ILE A 238 19.29 9.50 3.02
C ILE A 238 17.91 9.86 2.47
N ALA A 239 17.86 10.54 1.33
CA ALA A 239 16.65 10.90 0.63
C ALA A 239 16.21 9.75 -0.30
N SER A 240 14.93 9.39 -0.25
CA SER A 240 14.34 8.28 -1.00
C SER A 240 13.12 8.71 -1.82
N SER A 241 12.98 8.23 -3.07
CA SER A 241 11.81 8.50 -3.93
C SER A 241 11.78 7.55 -5.13
N SER A 242 10.61 7.40 -5.78
CA SER A 242 10.52 6.75 -7.10
C SER A 242 11.13 7.57 -8.25
N GLN A 243 11.61 8.80 -8.00
CA GLN A 243 12.20 9.68 -9.01
C GLN A 243 13.73 9.73 -8.90
N VAL A 244 14.43 9.73 -10.04
CA VAL A 244 15.89 9.90 -10.08
C VAL A 244 16.23 11.39 -9.95
N MET A 245 17.04 11.76 -8.96
CA MET A 245 17.62 13.11 -8.87
C MET A 245 18.71 13.30 -9.94
N LYS A 246 18.57 14.33 -10.78
CA LYS A 246 19.52 14.71 -11.84
C LYS A 246 19.80 16.21 -11.92
N ASP A 247 19.26 17.00 -10.99
CA ASP A 247 19.40 18.45 -10.98
C ASP A 247 20.17 18.89 -9.74
N ALA A 248 21.40 19.38 -9.95
CA ALA A 248 22.31 19.77 -8.87
C ALA A 248 21.73 20.90 -8.01
N LYS A 249 20.96 21.82 -8.60
CA LYS A 249 20.31 22.92 -7.87
C LYS A 249 19.22 22.43 -6.94
N THR A 250 18.35 21.55 -7.41
CA THR A 250 17.32 20.91 -6.58
C THR A 250 17.94 20.02 -5.53
N ARG A 251 19.00 19.26 -5.86
CA ARG A 251 19.80 18.48 -4.91
C ARG A 251 20.30 19.35 -3.76
N ASP A 252 21.00 20.44 -4.06
CA ASP A 252 21.60 21.33 -3.06
C ASP A 252 20.54 22.02 -2.21
N LYS A 253 19.42 22.42 -2.83
CA LYS A 253 18.26 22.99 -2.12
C LYS A 253 17.69 21.99 -1.10
N LEU A 254 17.40 20.76 -1.52
CA LEU A 254 16.89 19.72 -0.63
C LEU A 254 17.91 19.34 0.45
N ALA A 255 19.20 19.32 0.12
CA ALA A 255 20.26 19.09 1.09
C ALA A 255 20.30 20.16 2.19
N ALA A 256 20.20 21.43 1.81
CA ALA A 256 20.14 22.54 2.75
C ALA A 256 18.85 22.52 3.60
N GLU A 257 17.70 22.21 2.99
CA GLU A 257 16.41 22.18 3.68
C GLU A 257 16.27 20.96 4.62
N LEU A 258 16.82 19.81 4.24
CA LEU A 258 16.53 18.52 4.88
C LEU A 258 17.71 17.90 5.61
N GLY A 259 18.93 18.43 5.44
CA GLY A 259 20.15 17.83 5.98
C GLY A 259 20.50 16.48 5.37
N ILE A 260 20.03 16.21 4.15
CA ILE A 260 20.29 14.95 3.43
C ILE A 260 21.69 14.96 2.81
N ILE A 261 22.34 13.79 2.83
CA ILE A 261 23.71 13.62 2.33
C ILE A 261 23.82 12.59 1.19
N CYS A 262 22.72 11.91 0.86
CA CYS A 262 22.65 10.92 -0.20
C CYS A 262 21.22 10.80 -0.75
N PHE A 263 21.08 10.50 -2.05
CA PHE A 263 19.83 10.14 -2.70
C PHE A 263 19.86 8.68 -3.18
N GLU A 264 18.74 7.97 -3.00
CA GLU A 264 18.48 6.63 -3.53
C GLU A 264 16.99 6.44 -3.81
N MET A 265 16.55 5.27 -4.30
CA MET A 265 15.20 5.11 -4.87
C MET A 265 14.31 4.03 -4.24
N GLU A 266 14.80 3.25 -3.27
CA GLU A 266 14.08 2.05 -2.81
C GLU A 266 13.65 2.14 -1.35
N ALA A 267 14.45 2.74 -0.48
CA ALA A 267 14.33 2.56 0.97
C ALA A 267 12.99 3.04 1.55
N ALA A 268 12.36 4.08 1.01
CA ALA A 268 11.06 4.56 1.49
C ALA A 268 9.96 3.49 1.41
N GLY A 269 10.05 2.54 0.48
CA GLY A 269 9.12 1.41 0.41
C GLY A 269 9.32 0.35 1.49
N LEU A 270 10.47 0.38 2.19
CA LEU A 270 10.88 -0.62 3.17
C LEU A 270 10.72 -0.15 4.60
N MET A 271 11.16 1.08 4.92
CA MET A 271 11.44 1.51 6.30
C MET A 271 10.29 1.25 7.29
N ASP A 272 9.02 1.43 6.87
CA ASP A 272 7.87 1.30 7.78
C ASP A 272 7.47 -0.15 8.09
N ASN A 273 7.69 -1.09 7.17
CA ASN A 273 7.19 -2.47 7.27
C ASN A 273 8.30 -3.54 7.22
N PHE A 274 9.52 -3.13 6.93
CA PHE A 274 10.70 -3.97 6.86
C PHE A 274 11.84 -3.25 7.60
N PRO A 275 11.98 -3.48 8.91
CA PRO A 275 13.00 -2.82 9.72
C PRO A 275 14.40 -3.12 9.18
N CYS A 276 15.01 -2.12 8.54
CA CYS A 276 16.30 -2.25 7.90
C CYS A 276 17.20 -1.02 8.08
N ILE A 277 18.49 -1.21 7.84
CA ILE A 277 19.43 -0.11 7.62
C ILE A 277 19.69 0.06 6.13
N VAL A 278 19.95 1.29 5.69
CA VAL A 278 20.25 1.61 4.29
C VAL A 278 21.74 1.95 4.19
N ILE A 279 22.43 1.28 3.27
CA ILE A 279 23.87 1.42 3.03
C ILE A 279 24.06 1.68 1.54
N ARG A 280 24.57 2.86 1.19
CA ARG A 280 24.76 3.29 -0.19
C ARG A 280 26.22 3.58 -0.49
N GLY A 281 26.76 2.91 -1.48
CA GLY A 281 28.02 3.29 -2.10
C GLY A 281 27.78 4.43 -3.08
N ILE A 282 28.63 5.44 -3.06
CA ILE A 282 28.42 6.64 -3.87
C ILE A 282 28.95 6.43 -5.28
N CYS A 283 28.05 6.42 -6.28
CA CYS A 283 28.40 6.20 -7.68
C CYS A 283 28.25 7.44 -8.58
N ASP A 284 27.45 8.42 -8.15
CA ASP A 284 27.31 9.72 -8.81
C ASP A 284 27.05 10.81 -7.75
N TYR A 285 26.89 12.06 -8.18
CA TYR A 285 26.61 13.19 -7.30
C TYR A 285 25.15 13.68 -7.38
N SER A 286 24.22 12.84 -7.85
CA SER A 286 22.80 13.23 -8.02
C SER A 286 22.61 14.51 -8.86
N ASP A 287 23.42 14.68 -9.89
CA ASP A 287 23.36 15.78 -10.84
C ASP A 287 23.24 15.26 -12.28
N SER A 288 23.42 16.15 -13.26
CA SER A 288 23.35 15.84 -14.68
C SER A 288 24.57 15.04 -15.17
N HIS A 289 25.67 14.98 -14.42
CA HIS A 289 26.95 14.36 -14.78
C HIS A 289 27.03 12.88 -14.33
N LYS A 290 26.02 12.08 -14.72
CA LYS A 290 25.94 10.67 -14.28
C LYS A 290 27.16 9.86 -14.72
N ASN A 291 27.88 9.31 -13.74
CA ASN A 291 29.05 8.47 -14.00
C ASN A 291 28.75 6.98 -13.78
N LYS A 292 28.54 6.23 -14.86
CA LYS A 292 28.29 4.78 -14.76
C LYS A 292 29.52 3.97 -14.37
N GLN A 293 30.73 4.53 -14.45
CA GLN A 293 31.98 3.79 -14.25
C GLN A 293 32.29 3.48 -12.78
N TRP A 294 31.64 4.18 -11.85
CA TRP A 294 31.82 4.01 -10.42
C TRP A 294 30.80 3.07 -9.79
N GLN A 295 29.77 2.61 -10.52
CA GLN A 295 28.69 1.80 -9.98
C GLN A 295 29.19 0.48 -9.39
N GLU A 296 30.10 -0.21 -10.08
CA GLU A 296 30.67 -1.47 -9.61
C GLU A 296 31.50 -1.28 -8.33
N TYR A 297 32.43 -0.32 -8.31
CA TYR A 297 33.25 -0.06 -7.13
C TYR A 297 32.40 0.42 -5.94
N ALA A 298 31.46 1.34 -6.16
CA ALA A 298 30.55 1.83 -5.13
C ALA A 298 29.71 0.70 -4.52
N ALA A 299 29.18 -0.21 -5.36
CA ALA A 299 28.46 -1.37 -4.84
C ALA A 299 29.37 -2.26 -3.98
N ALA A 300 30.62 -2.47 -4.39
CA ALA A 300 31.58 -3.26 -3.62
C ALA A 300 31.90 -2.64 -2.25
N THR A 301 32.11 -1.32 -2.17
CA THR A 301 32.40 -0.64 -0.90
C THR A 301 31.20 -0.72 0.05
N ALA A 302 29.98 -0.52 -0.46
CA ALA A 302 28.74 -0.69 0.30
C ALA A 302 28.57 -2.13 0.84
N ALA A 303 28.83 -3.13 0.00
CA ALA A 303 28.72 -4.54 0.38
C ALA A 303 29.79 -4.96 1.39
N ALA A 304 31.03 -4.47 1.25
CA ALA A 304 32.10 -4.69 2.21
C ALA A 304 31.72 -4.13 3.59
N TYR A 305 31.19 -2.91 3.65
CA TYR A 305 30.68 -2.34 4.91
C TYR A 305 29.53 -3.15 5.50
N ALA A 306 28.58 -3.59 4.67
CA ALA A 306 27.47 -4.44 5.12
C ALA A 306 27.95 -5.77 5.73
N LYS A 307 28.97 -6.42 5.13
CA LYS A 307 29.62 -7.61 5.71
C LYS A 307 30.24 -7.30 7.07
N TRP A 308 30.96 -6.18 7.20
CA TRP A 308 31.58 -5.77 8.45
C TRP A 308 30.53 -5.51 9.54
N LEU A 309 29.43 -4.82 9.20
CA LEU A 309 28.30 -4.57 10.10
C LEU A 309 27.67 -5.86 10.62
N VAL A 310 27.38 -6.83 9.75
CA VAL A 310 26.84 -8.12 10.17
C VAL A 310 27.82 -8.86 11.08
N SER A 311 29.12 -8.76 10.81
CA SER A 311 30.17 -9.44 11.57
C SER A 311 30.25 -8.97 13.03
N VAL A 312 30.08 -7.67 13.28
CA VAL A 312 30.12 -7.10 14.64
C VAL A 312 28.79 -7.19 15.40
N THR A 313 27.69 -7.53 14.73
CA THR A 313 26.36 -7.59 15.34
C THR A 313 26.20 -8.85 16.20
N SER A 314 26.17 -8.79 17.52
CA SER A 314 26.22 -9.99 18.39
C SER A 314 25.14 -11.05 18.09
N PHE A 315 25.50 -12.33 18.14
CA PHE A 315 24.56 -13.46 18.04
C PHE A 315 23.41 -13.39 19.04
N SER A 316 23.71 -13.06 20.30
CA SER A 316 22.70 -12.93 21.35
C SER A 316 21.71 -11.83 21.00
N GLN A 317 22.21 -10.67 20.58
CA GLN A 317 21.38 -9.51 20.20
C GLN A 317 20.50 -9.81 18.98
N ILE A 318 21.00 -10.54 17.98
CA ILE A 318 20.19 -10.97 16.83
C ILE A 318 19.07 -11.90 17.32
N SER A 319 19.38 -12.87 18.18
CA SER A 319 18.38 -13.83 18.67
C SER A 319 17.30 -13.20 19.56
N GLU A 320 17.66 -12.18 20.35
CA GLU A 320 16.76 -11.42 21.23
C GLU A 320 15.93 -10.39 20.46
N THR A 321 16.40 -9.94 19.29
CA THR A 321 15.64 -9.03 18.43
C THR A 321 14.37 -9.77 17.96
N PRO A 322 13.16 -9.19 18.13
CA PRO A 322 11.93 -9.79 17.62
C PRO A 322 12.03 -10.06 16.11
N THR A 323 11.35 -11.10 15.60
CA THR A 323 11.27 -11.24 14.13
C THR A 323 10.58 -10.02 13.54
N VAL A 324 10.87 -9.71 12.29
CA VAL A 324 10.20 -8.59 11.61
C VAL A 324 8.68 -8.76 11.69
N LEU A 325 8.18 -9.98 11.46
CA LEU A 325 6.75 -10.31 11.59
C LEU A 325 6.20 -10.06 13.01
N GLN A 326 6.99 -10.29 14.07
CA GLN A 326 6.61 -9.99 15.45
C GLN A 326 6.66 -8.49 15.76
N ALA A 327 7.66 -7.79 15.23
CA ALA A 327 7.84 -6.35 15.43
C ALA A 327 6.73 -5.54 14.73
N THR A 328 6.25 -6.00 13.57
CA THR A 328 5.18 -5.34 12.80
C THR A 328 3.77 -5.76 13.23
N SER A 329 3.62 -6.88 13.96
CA SER A 329 2.32 -7.34 14.49
C SER A 329 2.00 -6.89 15.92
N ARG A 330 2.99 -6.43 16.69
CA ARG A 330 2.76 -5.88 18.04
C ARG A 330 2.25 -4.44 17.95
N SER A 331 1.00 -4.23 18.36
CA SER A 331 0.55 -2.93 18.88
C SER A 331 1.47 -2.47 20.03
N PRO A 332 1.68 -1.16 20.25
CA PRO A 332 2.54 -0.69 21.33
C PRO A 332 2.04 -1.19 22.69
N ILE A 333 2.90 -1.88 23.44
CA ILE A 333 2.62 -2.34 24.81
C ILE A 333 2.61 -1.10 25.74
N PRO A 334 1.62 -0.97 26.64
CA PRO A 334 1.59 0.08 27.67
C PRO A 334 2.71 -0.13 28.71
N TYR A 335 3.34 0.97 29.14
CA TYR A 335 4.42 1.01 30.12
C TYR A 335 4.10 0.26 31.43
N PRO A 336 5.06 -0.46 32.05
CA PRO A 336 4.84 -1.21 33.28
C PRO A 336 4.69 -0.29 34.51
N HIS A 337 3.72 -0.63 35.35
CA HIS A 337 3.40 0.03 36.62
C HIS A 337 4.54 -0.06 37.66
N SER A 338 4.73 1.03 38.41
CA SER A 338 5.64 1.21 39.55
C SER A 338 5.30 0.31 40.77
N PRO A 339 6.26 0.06 41.69
CA PRO A 339 6.10 -0.88 42.82
C PRO A 339 5.25 -0.32 44.00
N PRO A 340 4.79 -1.18 44.93
CA PRO A 340 3.73 -0.83 45.89
C PRO A 340 4.24 0.01 47.09
N ILE A 341 3.44 1.00 47.48
CA ILE A 341 3.66 1.84 48.67
C ILE A 341 3.00 1.18 49.89
N SER A 342 3.73 1.16 51.02
CA SER A 342 3.28 0.66 52.33
C SER A 342 2.29 1.62 53.02
N PRO A 343 1.46 1.15 53.97
CA PRO A 343 0.23 1.82 54.36
C PRO A 343 0.31 2.69 55.63
N GLU A 344 -0.64 3.62 55.69
CA GLU A 344 -1.27 4.23 56.88
C GLU A 344 -0.47 5.25 57.72
N VAL A 345 -1.06 6.43 57.96
CA VAL A 345 -1.83 6.72 59.19
C VAL A 345 -2.86 7.83 58.93
N ARG A 346 -4.04 7.63 59.52
CA ARG A 346 -5.31 8.38 59.46
C ARG A 346 -5.37 9.56 60.47
N PRO A 347 -6.45 10.37 60.49
CA PRO A 347 -6.42 11.83 60.56
C PRO A 347 -6.86 12.43 61.91
N ALA A 348 -6.78 13.76 62.02
CA ALA A 348 -7.63 14.54 62.93
C ALA A 348 -8.08 15.87 62.28
N ARG A 349 -9.40 16.13 62.37
CA ARG A 349 -10.17 17.37 62.11
C ARG A 349 -10.42 18.07 63.49
N PRO A 350 -11.16 19.19 63.61
CA PRO A 350 -11.20 20.47 62.88
C PRO A 350 -11.38 21.71 63.82
N VAL A 351 -11.03 22.95 63.44
CA VAL A 351 -11.57 24.19 64.09
C VAL A 351 -11.67 25.36 63.07
N PRO A 352 -12.70 26.25 63.10
CA PRO A 352 -13.05 27.14 61.98
C PRO A 352 -12.55 28.60 62.07
N LYS A 353 -12.34 29.18 60.87
CA LYS A 353 -12.34 30.60 60.37
C LYS A 353 -12.33 31.79 61.36
N PRO A 354 -11.61 32.90 61.01
CA PRO A 354 -12.30 34.01 60.32
C PRO A 354 -11.49 34.83 59.27
N SER A 355 -12.26 35.34 58.29
CA SER A 355 -12.17 36.60 57.50
C SER A 355 -10.86 37.19 56.94
N ALA A 356 -10.89 37.37 55.60
CA ALA A 356 -10.52 38.54 54.77
C ALA A 356 -9.07 39.07 54.74
N GLY A 357 -8.50 39.13 53.52
CA GLY A 357 -7.32 39.90 53.17
C GLY A 357 -6.65 39.39 51.90
N ASP A 358 -6.76 40.15 50.80
CA ASP A 358 -6.12 39.91 49.49
C ASP A 358 -4.58 39.93 49.56
N TYR A 359 -3.91 39.10 48.73
CA TYR A 359 -2.83 39.45 47.78
C TYR A 359 -2.13 38.18 47.21
N SER A 360 -2.46 37.87 45.95
CA SER A 360 -1.62 37.40 44.81
C SER A 360 -0.50 36.34 44.90
N SER A 361 -0.51 35.50 43.84
CA SER A 361 0.52 34.58 43.27
C SER A 361 0.58 33.15 43.85
N GLY A 362 0.62 32.04 43.11
CA GLY A 362 0.61 31.74 41.67
C GLY A 362 0.81 30.22 41.50
N GLY A 363 0.03 29.56 40.62
CA GLY A 363 0.19 28.13 40.29
C GLY A 363 -0.99 27.58 39.47
N GLN A 364 -0.75 27.18 38.23
CA GLN A 364 -1.77 26.73 37.26
C GLN A 364 -2.31 25.30 37.52
N PRO A 365 -3.62 25.03 37.26
CA PRO A 365 -4.16 23.69 37.04
C PRO A 365 -4.53 23.39 35.57
N SER A 366 -4.61 22.08 35.26
CA SER A 366 -4.75 21.44 33.94
C SER A 366 -6.02 21.75 33.14
N VAL A 367 -5.88 21.74 31.80
CA VAL A 367 -6.83 22.09 30.72
C VAL A 367 -8.17 21.33 30.71
N VAL A 368 -8.34 20.24 31.46
CA VAL A 368 -9.57 19.43 31.44
C VAL A 368 -10.68 19.99 32.36
N GLN A 369 -10.34 20.87 33.32
CA GLN A 369 -11.35 21.51 34.19
C GLN A 369 -11.86 22.85 33.66
N SER A 370 -11.14 23.54 32.75
CA SER A 370 -11.55 24.86 32.25
C SER A 370 -12.69 24.83 31.22
N VAL A 371 -13.15 23.65 30.81
CA VAL A 371 -14.30 23.49 29.89
C VAL A 371 -15.61 23.26 30.65
N ARG A 372 -15.58 23.07 31.98
CA ARG A 372 -16.78 22.73 32.79
C ARG A 372 -17.47 23.90 33.49
N GLN A 373 -16.95 25.12 33.41
CA GLN A 373 -17.53 26.30 34.09
C GLN A 373 -17.84 27.47 33.13
N THR A 374 -18.55 27.18 32.04
CA THR A 374 -19.11 28.24 31.19
C THR A 374 -20.45 27.81 30.59
N LEU A 375 -21.35 27.29 31.43
CA LEU A 375 -22.75 27.02 31.07
C LEU A 375 -23.67 27.64 32.12
N SER A 376 -23.73 28.97 32.12
CA SER A 376 -24.83 29.70 32.74
C SER A 376 -25.00 31.02 31.99
N GLY A 377 -25.90 31.01 31.00
CA GLY A 377 -26.40 32.23 30.37
C GLY A 377 -26.52 32.13 28.87
N GLN A 378 -27.67 31.64 28.38
CA GLN A 378 -28.36 32.24 27.24
C GLN A 378 -29.83 31.77 27.17
N ALA A 379 -30.69 32.69 26.75
CA ALA A 379 -32.13 32.72 26.90
C ALA A 379 -32.89 31.64 26.10
N GLY A 380 -33.98 31.12 26.66
CA GLY A 380 -34.83 30.09 26.04
C GLY A 380 -35.71 30.63 24.90
N SER A 381 -35.79 29.89 23.80
CA SER A 381 -36.71 30.12 22.67
C SER A 381 -38.16 29.76 23.03
N SER A 382 -39.14 30.49 22.49
CA SER A 382 -40.57 30.27 22.67
C SER A 382 -41.19 29.25 21.70
N ASN A 383 -40.43 28.74 20.72
CA ASN A 383 -40.91 27.78 19.72
C ASN A 383 -40.90 26.33 20.25
N PRO A 384 -42.02 25.57 20.17
CA PRO A 384 -42.08 24.17 20.59
C PRO A 384 -41.04 23.25 19.93
N LEU A 385 -40.70 23.50 18.66
CA LEU A 385 -39.69 22.72 17.92
C LEU A 385 -38.27 23.00 18.42
N ASP A 386 -37.98 24.25 18.79
CA ASP A 386 -36.68 24.63 19.36
C ASP A 386 -36.51 24.03 20.76
N LYS A 387 -37.57 24.02 21.57
CA LYS A 387 -37.58 23.32 22.87
C LYS A 387 -37.40 21.80 22.71
N ALA A 388 -38.03 21.20 21.71
CA ALA A 388 -37.85 19.77 21.42
C ALA A 388 -36.42 19.46 20.98
N LEU A 389 -35.78 20.35 20.20
CA LEU A 389 -34.37 20.28 19.88
C LEU A 389 -33.50 20.46 21.14
N ASP A 390 -33.77 21.45 21.99
CA ASP A 390 -33.04 21.72 23.24
C ASP A 390 -32.98 20.48 24.15
N ASN A 391 -34.06 19.70 24.23
CA ASN A 391 -34.12 18.47 25.02
C ASN A 391 -33.10 17.40 24.60
N PHE A 392 -32.60 17.42 23.36
CA PHE A 392 -31.54 16.50 22.93
C PHE A 392 -30.17 16.86 23.48
N PHE A 393 -29.92 18.13 23.84
CA PHE A 393 -28.61 18.71 24.14
C PHE A 393 -28.40 18.88 25.65
N ILE A 394 -28.22 17.76 26.34
CA ILE A 394 -27.95 17.75 27.78
C ILE A 394 -26.43 17.85 28.01
N PRO A 395 -25.94 18.79 28.85
CA PRO A 395 -24.50 18.99 29.09
C PRO A 395 -23.72 17.75 29.56
N THR A 396 -24.41 16.73 30.08
CA THR A 396 -23.83 15.49 30.63
C THR A 396 -23.91 14.31 29.67
N ARG A 397 -24.39 14.48 28.43
CA ARG A 397 -24.59 13.37 27.50
C ARG A 397 -23.26 12.78 27.04
N ALA A 398 -23.12 11.46 27.19
CA ALA A 398 -21.89 10.75 26.84
C ALA A 398 -21.74 10.49 25.33
N GLN A 399 -22.84 10.23 24.61
CA GLN A 399 -22.83 9.91 23.17
C GLN A 399 -24.22 10.05 22.52
N TYR A 400 -24.26 10.22 21.20
CA TYR A 400 -25.46 10.18 20.34
C TYR A 400 -25.45 8.94 19.43
N ASN A 401 -26.61 8.33 19.22
CA ASN A 401 -26.82 7.19 18.31
C ASN A 401 -27.55 7.60 17.02
N ASP A 402 -27.69 6.65 16.07
CA ASP A 402 -28.31 6.92 14.77
C ASP A 402 -29.80 7.30 14.87
N ASP A 403 -30.52 6.79 15.87
CA ASP A 403 -31.93 7.12 16.09
C ASP A 403 -32.09 8.56 16.64
N ASP A 404 -31.12 9.02 17.45
CA ASP A 404 -31.01 10.41 17.85
C ASP A 404 -30.80 11.29 16.62
N PHE A 405 -29.87 10.95 15.74
CA PHE A 405 -29.60 11.73 14.53
C PHE A 405 -30.77 11.72 13.55
N GLY A 406 -31.48 10.60 13.42
CA GLY A 406 -32.72 10.52 12.63
C GLY A 406 -33.84 11.39 13.22
N SER A 407 -33.91 11.50 14.54
CA SER A 407 -34.88 12.36 15.23
C SER A 407 -34.51 13.84 15.11
N ILE A 408 -33.24 14.18 15.28
CA ILE A 408 -32.69 15.53 15.06
C ILE A 408 -32.90 15.96 13.61
N ALA A 409 -32.62 15.10 12.63
CA ALA A 409 -32.84 15.40 11.21
C ALA A 409 -34.32 15.68 10.91
N ARG A 410 -35.25 14.90 11.49
CA ARG A 410 -36.70 15.14 11.36
C ARG A 410 -37.11 16.47 11.97
N LEU A 411 -36.63 16.81 13.15
CA LEU A 411 -36.90 18.09 13.81
C LEU A 411 -36.33 19.28 13.03
N LEU A 412 -35.10 19.16 12.53
CA LEU A 412 -34.49 20.17 11.65
C LEU A 412 -35.28 20.34 10.36
N ASN A 413 -35.78 19.25 9.76
CA ASN A 413 -36.62 19.34 8.57
C ASN A 413 -37.97 20.00 8.89
N ALA A 414 -38.61 19.66 10.01
CA ALA A 414 -39.88 20.22 10.46
C ALA A 414 -39.78 21.72 10.83
N SER A 415 -38.61 22.17 11.32
CA SER A 415 -38.34 23.58 11.61
C SER A 415 -37.91 24.39 10.37
N GLY A 416 -37.92 23.80 9.17
CA GLY A 416 -37.46 24.45 7.94
C GLY A 416 -35.95 24.71 7.90
N SER A 417 -35.16 24.04 8.73
CA SER A 417 -33.71 24.25 8.80
C SER A 417 -33.01 23.75 7.54
N LYS A 418 -32.14 24.59 6.97
CA LYS A 418 -31.25 24.21 5.85
C LYS A 418 -30.20 23.15 6.23
N TYR A 419 -30.01 22.87 7.53
CA TYR A 419 -29.05 21.90 8.03
C TYR A 419 -29.62 20.49 8.21
N LYS A 420 -30.83 20.21 7.71
CA LYS A 420 -31.52 18.91 7.83
C LYS A 420 -30.73 17.69 7.33
N GLN A 421 -29.75 17.91 6.44
CA GLN A 421 -28.87 16.85 5.90
C GLN A 421 -27.57 16.67 6.68
N MET A 422 -27.35 17.43 7.77
CA MET A 422 -26.13 17.38 8.59
C MET A 422 -26.42 17.36 10.11
N PRO A 423 -27.29 16.44 10.59
CA PRO A 423 -27.64 16.34 12.01
C PRO A 423 -26.45 16.10 12.96
N ARG A 424 -25.39 15.39 12.55
CA ARG A 424 -24.20 15.14 13.39
C ARG A 424 -23.34 16.38 13.54
N LEU A 425 -23.06 17.08 12.44
CA LEU A 425 -22.29 18.32 12.48
C LEU A 425 -23.06 19.44 13.18
N TYR A 426 -24.38 19.49 13.00
CA TYR A 426 -25.27 20.36 13.76
C TYR A 426 -25.16 20.08 15.26
N THR A 427 -25.25 18.80 15.65
CA THR A 427 -25.13 18.36 17.04
C THR A 427 -23.78 18.74 17.63
N LEU A 428 -22.69 18.49 16.90
CA LEU A 428 -21.33 18.80 17.32
C LEU A 428 -21.11 20.30 17.53
N LEU A 429 -21.50 21.13 16.56
CA LEU A 429 -21.34 22.59 16.66
C LEU A 429 -22.26 23.21 17.69
N ARG A 430 -23.39 22.58 18.02
CA ARG A 430 -24.26 23.00 19.14
C ARG A 430 -23.60 22.78 20.50
N HIS A 431 -22.96 21.64 20.73
CA HIS A 431 -22.22 21.38 21.98
C HIS A 431 -21.04 22.32 22.19
N LEU A 432 -20.45 22.80 21.09
CA LEU A 432 -19.34 23.73 21.14
C LEU A 432 -19.79 25.19 21.29
N ASP A 433 -21.10 25.46 21.33
CA ASP A 433 -21.71 26.79 21.28
C ASP A 433 -21.29 27.61 20.04
N ARG A 434 -21.23 26.92 18.89
CA ARG A 434 -20.68 27.44 17.62
C ARG A 434 -21.58 27.11 16.43
N LEU A 435 -22.89 27.05 16.63
CA LEU A 435 -23.87 26.83 15.56
C LEU A 435 -23.73 27.84 14.41
N ARG A 436 -23.28 29.07 14.68
CA ARG A 436 -23.02 30.10 13.65
C ARG A 436 -21.97 29.68 12.61
N ASP A 437 -21.13 28.70 12.93
CA ASP A 437 -20.12 28.17 12.00
C ASP A 437 -20.66 27.12 11.03
N LEU A 438 -21.88 26.59 11.22
CA LEU A 438 -22.49 25.61 10.29
C LEU A 438 -22.53 26.14 8.86
N ASP A 439 -22.85 27.42 8.70
CA ASP A 439 -22.87 28.09 7.40
C ASP A 439 -21.51 28.01 6.71
N TYR A 440 -20.44 28.27 7.46
CA TYR A 440 -19.10 28.15 6.93
C TYR A 440 -18.79 26.70 6.53
N PHE A 441 -19.18 25.72 7.35
CA PHE A 441 -18.94 24.32 7.03
C PHE A 441 -19.68 23.91 5.75
N LEU A 442 -20.94 24.32 5.62
CA LEU A 442 -21.78 24.11 4.45
C LEU A 442 -21.19 24.77 3.20
N THR A 443 -20.77 26.04 3.29
CA THR A 443 -20.12 26.77 2.17
C THR A 443 -18.79 26.13 1.75
N LYS A 444 -18.09 25.45 2.67
CA LYS A 444 -16.87 24.69 2.36
C LYS A 444 -17.15 23.25 1.90
N GLY A 445 -18.41 22.85 1.76
CA GLY A 445 -18.79 21.52 1.29
C GLY A 445 -18.67 20.42 2.34
N PHE A 446 -18.51 20.76 3.61
CA PHE A 446 -18.49 19.78 4.69
C PHE A 446 -19.90 19.28 5.02
N SER A 447 -20.00 18.01 5.37
CA SER A 447 -21.24 17.36 5.79
C SER A 447 -20.97 16.35 6.91
N ASP A 448 -22.00 15.67 7.39
CA ASP A 448 -21.84 14.60 8.38
C ASP A 448 -20.91 13.49 7.90
N GLN A 449 -20.82 13.24 6.59
CA GLN A 449 -19.93 12.24 6.01
C GLN A 449 -18.46 12.68 6.00
N SER A 450 -18.20 13.97 6.25
CA SER A 450 -16.84 14.47 6.48
C SER A 450 -16.31 14.07 7.86
N LEU A 451 -17.18 13.64 8.78
CA LEU A 451 -16.78 13.07 10.06
C LEU A 451 -16.18 11.66 9.85
N PRO A 452 -15.19 11.26 10.69
CA PRO A 452 -14.47 12.11 11.64
C PRO A 452 -13.50 13.06 10.93
N PHE A 453 -13.26 14.23 11.54
CA PHE A 453 -12.24 15.19 11.11
C PHE A 453 -10.91 14.90 11.80
N GLY A 454 -9.81 15.09 11.07
CA GLY A 454 -8.47 15.28 11.62
C GLY A 454 -8.11 16.77 11.83
N GLN A 455 -7.08 17.05 12.63
CA GLN A 455 -6.65 18.43 12.96
C GLN A 455 -6.39 19.27 11.70
N THR A 456 -5.80 18.66 10.68
CA THR A 456 -5.45 19.31 9.41
C THR A 456 -6.61 19.44 8.43
N GLN A 457 -7.74 18.76 8.69
CA GLN A 457 -8.95 18.85 7.87
C GLN A 457 -9.89 19.97 8.34
N LEU A 458 -9.66 20.51 9.54
CA LEU A 458 -10.43 21.63 10.07
C LEU A 458 -9.94 22.96 9.48
N PRO A 459 -10.86 23.88 9.15
CA PRO A 459 -10.53 25.17 8.55
C PRO A 459 -9.52 25.97 9.36
N SER A 460 -8.54 26.58 8.69
CA SER A 460 -7.48 27.38 9.30
C SER A 460 -7.99 28.64 10.02
N LYS A 461 -9.21 29.10 9.71
CA LYS A 461 -9.86 30.23 10.39
C LYS A 461 -10.13 29.97 11.88
N PHE A 462 -10.14 28.71 12.31
CA PHE A 462 -10.36 28.35 13.70
C PHE A 462 -9.02 28.28 14.43
N SER A 463 -8.99 28.76 15.67
CA SER A 463 -7.79 28.67 16.52
C SER A 463 -7.44 27.22 16.82
N GLU A 464 -6.16 26.93 17.06
CA GLU A 464 -5.72 25.57 17.42
C GLU A 464 -6.45 25.05 18.66
N GLY A 465 -6.67 25.90 19.68
CA GLY A 465 -7.47 25.52 20.85
C GLY A 465 -8.92 25.17 20.53
N TRP A 466 -9.54 25.85 19.56
CA TRP A 466 -10.88 25.48 19.09
C TRP A 466 -10.85 24.15 18.34
N LYS A 467 -9.87 23.94 17.45
CA LYS A 467 -9.74 22.69 16.70
C LYS A 467 -9.55 21.51 17.64
N THR A 468 -8.69 21.63 18.65
CA THR A 468 -8.52 20.59 19.67
C THR A 468 -9.83 20.28 20.40
N ARG A 469 -10.61 21.31 20.78
CA ARG A 469 -11.94 21.11 21.39
C ARG A 469 -12.94 20.47 20.44
N PHE A 470 -12.95 20.86 19.18
CA PHE A 470 -13.81 20.26 18.15
C PHE A 470 -13.47 18.78 17.95
N LEU A 471 -12.17 18.47 17.83
CA LEU A 471 -11.72 17.09 17.66
C LEU A 471 -12.04 16.20 18.85
N ALA A 472 -11.97 16.74 20.08
CA ALA A 472 -12.39 16.01 21.28
C ALA A 472 -13.92 15.82 21.31
N ALA A 473 -14.68 16.85 20.97
CA ALA A 473 -16.14 16.78 20.96
C ALA A 473 -16.72 15.90 19.85
N GLN A 474 -15.98 15.65 18.77
CA GLN A 474 -16.47 14.80 17.66
C GLN A 474 -16.76 13.36 18.12
N GLU A 475 -16.14 12.90 19.21
CA GLU A 475 -16.39 11.59 19.81
C GLU A 475 -17.84 11.45 20.31
N LEU A 476 -18.50 12.57 20.65
CA LEU A 476 -19.93 12.58 21.01
C LEU A 476 -20.82 12.12 19.85
N VAL A 477 -20.40 12.38 18.61
CA VAL A 477 -21.16 12.07 17.38
C VAL A 477 -20.54 10.96 16.55
N CYS A 478 -19.31 10.57 16.88
CA CYS A 478 -18.54 9.49 16.30
C CYS A 478 -18.28 8.45 17.39
N GLY A 479 -19.16 7.47 17.57
CA GLY A 479 -18.94 6.42 18.56
C GLY A 479 -19.74 5.14 18.28
N SER A 480 -19.11 4.02 18.61
CA SER A 480 -19.51 2.60 18.59
C SER A 480 -20.71 2.31 19.52
N SER A 481 -21.51 1.23 19.45
CA SER A 481 -21.56 -0.03 18.69
C SER A 481 -23.01 -0.25 18.21
N ASP A 482 -23.28 -0.78 17.03
CA ASP A 482 -23.16 -2.21 16.76
C ASP A 482 -22.67 -2.45 15.32
N VAL A 483 -21.46 -2.96 15.18
CA VAL A 483 -21.01 -3.56 13.91
C VAL A 483 -21.96 -4.70 13.51
N VAL A 484 -22.61 -5.35 14.48
CA VAL A 484 -23.72 -6.28 14.26
C VAL A 484 -24.87 -5.62 13.50
N GLN A 485 -25.29 -4.40 13.87
CA GLN A 485 -26.34 -3.68 13.14
C GLN A 485 -25.85 -3.18 11.77
N MET A 486 -24.59 -2.77 11.66
CA MET A 486 -23.98 -2.41 10.37
C MET A 486 -24.06 -3.58 9.39
N MET A 487 -23.63 -4.77 9.82
CA MET A 487 -23.60 -5.99 9.02
C MET A 487 -25.01 -6.56 8.78
N ALA A 488 -25.94 -6.41 9.73
CA ALA A 488 -27.30 -6.92 9.61
C ALA A 488 -28.24 -6.03 8.77
N LYS A 489 -28.07 -4.70 8.81
CA LYS A 489 -28.97 -3.74 8.15
C LYS A 489 -28.36 -3.05 6.91
N GLY A 490 -27.11 -3.36 6.55
CA GLY A 490 -26.42 -2.74 5.41
C GLY A 490 -26.24 -1.21 5.53
N LYS A 491 -26.23 -0.69 6.76
CA LYS A 491 -26.10 0.75 7.03
C LYS A 491 -24.65 1.21 6.91
N HIS A 492 -24.46 2.44 6.45
CA HIS A 492 -23.15 3.11 6.49
C HIS A 492 -22.86 3.61 7.90
N MET A 493 -21.67 3.33 8.45
CA MET A 493 -21.27 3.79 9.78
C MET A 493 -20.03 4.70 9.77
N THR A 494 -19.93 5.59 10.75
CA THR A 494 -18.79 6.49 10.92
C THR A 494 -18.06 6.17 12.22
N PHE A 495 -16.79 5.79 12.12
CA PHE A 495 -15.95 5.41 13.26
C PHE A 495 -14.81 6.40 13.46
N THR A 496 -14.40 6.64 14.70
CA THR A 496 -13.21 7.46 15.00
C THR A 496 -11.90 6.75 14.65
N LYS A 497 -11.90 5.42 14.65
CA LYS A 497 -10.81 4.53 14.26
C LYS A 497 -11.42 3.34 13.50
N THR A 498 -10.66 2.74 12.58
CA THR A 498 -11.07 1.51 11.89
C THR A 498 -11.54 0.46 12.91
N PRO A 499 -12.72 -0.18 12.71
CA PRO A 499 -13.21 -1.21 13.63
C PRO A 499 -12.24 -2.37 13.75
N GLU A 500 -11.92 -2.76 14.99
CA GLU A 500 -10.97 -3.85 15.29
C GLU A 500 -11.52 -5.25 14.92
N TYR A 501 -12.79 -5.34 14.55
CA TYR A 501 -13.46 -6.58 14.18
C TYR A 501 -13.11 -7.09 12.77
N PHE A 502 -12.48 -6.27 11.93
CA PHE A 502 -12.09 -6.63 10.56
C PHE A 502 -10.59 -6.85 10.45
N ILE A 503 -10.19 -8.12 10.50
CA ILE A 503 -8.78 -8.53 10.41
C ILE A 503 -8.43 -8.76 8.94
N SER A 504 -7.46 -8.02 8.41
CA SER A 504 -6.97 -8.22 7.04
C SER A 504 -6.16 -9.52 6.97
N GLU A 505 -6.55 -10.43 6.09
CA GLU A 505 -5.83 -11.69 5.85
C GLU A 505 -4.87 -11.57 4.68
N ARG A 506 -5.33 -10.99 3.56
CA ARG A 506 -4.49 -10.73 2.38
C ARG A 506 -5.04 -9.60 1.52
N ILE A 507 -4.16 -8.89 0.84
CA ILE A 507 -4.54 -7.92 -0.17
C ILE A 507 -4.90 -8.68 -1.46
N ILE A 508 -6.11 -8.43 -1.99
CA ILE A 508 -6.62 -9.01 -3.24
C ILE A 508 -6.20 -8.13 -4.43
N ALA A 509 -6.32 -6.81 -4.28
CA ALA A 509 -5.98 -5.86 -5.33
C ALA A 509 -5.59 -4.49 -4.74
N THR A 510 -4.80 -3.71 -5.48
CA THR A 510 -4.43 -2.33 -5.14
C THR A 510 -4.66 -1.44 -6.35
N GLY A 511 -5.47 -0.40 -6.19
CA GLY A 511 -5.63 0.70 -7.15
C GLY A 511 -4.80 1.92 -6.72
N GLU A 512 -4.81 2.95 -7.56
CA GLU A 512 -4.06 4.20 -7.30
C GLU A 512 -4.52 4.91 -6.01
N ARG A 513 -5.83 4.86 -5.72
CA ARG A 513 -6.47 5.54 -4.58
C ARG A 513 -7.29 4.60 -3.69
N SER A 514 -7.27 3.30 -3.98
CA SER A 514 -8.04 2.29 -3.27
C SER A 514 -7.24 0.99 -3.07
N ARG A 515 -7.63 0.18 -2.09
CA ARG A 515 -7.15 -1.20 -1.92
C ARG A 515 -8.31 -2.13 -1.67
N VAL A 516 -8.22 -3.37 -2.12
CA VAL A 516 -9.19 -4.43 -1.82
C VAL A 516 -8.47 -5.53 -1.05
N ASP A 517 -8.94 -5.86 0.14
CA ASP A 517 -8.40 -6.92 0.98
C ASP A 517 -9.44 -7.97 1.37
N LYS A 518 -9.03 -9.23 1.48
CA LYS A 518 -9.82 -10.29 2.12
C LYS A 518 -9.71 -10.07 3.63
N ILE A 519 -10.85 -9.95 4.28
CA ILE A 519 -10.93 -9.71 5.73
C ILE A 519 -11.71 -10.81 6.42
N LEU A 520 -11.32 -11.15 7.64
CA LEU A 520 -12.11 -11.93 8.59
C LEU A 520 -12.88 -10.97 9.49
N CYS A 521 -14.20 -11.08 9.51
CA CYS A 521 -15.05 -10.42 10.50
C CYS A 521 -15.18 -11.34 11.72
N ILE A 522 -14.53 -10.99 12.84
CA ILE A 522 -14.51 -11.84 14.03
C ILE A 522 -15.86 -11.94 14.75
N LEU A 523 -16.81 -11.04 14.46
CA LEU A 523 -18.16 -11.07 15.06
C LEU A 523 -19.02 -12.20 14.53
N GLY A 524 -18.81 -12.60 13.27
CA GLY A 524 -19.51 -13.70 12.63
C GLY A 524 -18.62 -14.89 12.29
N ALA A 525 -17.31 -14.76 12.46
CA ALA A 525 -16.30 -15.69 11.93
C ALA A 525 -16.41 -15.89 10.39
N GLU A 526 -16.88 -14.86 9.69
CA GLU A 526 -17.14 -14.87 8.25
C GLU A 526 -16.13 -14.01 7.50
N TYR A 527 -15.83 -14.41 6.26
CA TYR A 527 -14.90 -13.67 5.40
C TYR A 527 -15.65 -12.74 4.45
N TYR A 528 -15.07 -11.55 4.23
CA TYR A 528 -15.58 -10.56 3.28
C TYR A 528 -14.46 -9.97 2.42
N ALA A 529 -14.83 -9.38 1.28
CA ALA A 529 -13.94 -8.49 0.54
C ALA A 529 -14.14 -7.06 1.05
N ARG A 530 -13.05 -6.35 1.37
CA ARG A 530 -13.10 -4.97 1.83
C ARG A 530 -12.39 -4.05 0.85
N LYS A 531 -13.12 -3.14 0.20
CA LYS A 531 -12.54 -2.08 -0.66
C LYS A 531 -12.38 -0.82 0.19
N GLN A 532 -11.17 -0.29 0.35
CA GLN A 532 -10.86 0.91 1.12
C GLN A 532 -10.33 2.01 0.20
N PHE A 533 -10.88 3.22 0.32
CA PHE A 533 -10.45 4.42 -0.39
C PHE A 533 -9.76 5.35 0.59
N TYR A 534 -8.53 5.77 0.29
CA TYR A 534 -7.75 6.59 1.22
C TYR A 534 -8.18 8.07 1.17
N ARG A 535 -8.40 8.66 2.34
CA ARG A 535 -8.67 10.09 2.53
C ARG A 535 -7.34 10.86 2.54
N ARG A 536 -7.07 11.69 1.52
CA ARG A 536 -5.97 12.67 1.58
C ARG A 536 -6.50 14.00 2.15
N ILE A 537 -5.63 14.97 2.43
CA ILE A 537 -6.05 16.26 3.03
C ILE A 537 -7.06 16.94 2.13
N MET A 538 -8.19 17.37 2.71
CA MET A 538 -9.37 17.91 2.03
C MET A 538 -9.05 19.04 1.05
N THR A 539 -8.81 18.64 -0.20
CA THR A 539 -8.73 19.46 -1.42
C THR A 539 -10.05 19.37 -2.18
N ALA A 540 -10.20 20.14 -3.27
CA ALA A 540 -11.33 20.00 -4.19
C ALA A 540 -11.44 18.58 -4.79
N GLU A 541 -10.32 17.85 -4.87
CA GLU A 541 -10.27 16.46 -5.35
C GLU A 541 -10.86 15.47 -4.34
N ASP A 542 -10.78 15.73 -3.03
CA ASP A 542 -11.42 14.88 -2.01
C ASP A 542 -12.94 15.05 -1.98
N ALA A 543 -13.45 16.25 -2.32
CA ALA A 543 -14.87 16.46 -2.51
C ALA A 543 -15.41 15.64 -3.69
N GLN A 544 -14.62 15.55 -4.78
CA GLN A 544 -14.95 14.70 -5.92
C GLN A 544 -14.84 13.21 -5.55
N ALA A 545 -13.80 12.79 -4.83
CA ALA A 545 -13.64 11.40 -4.38
C ALA A 545 -14.77 10.96 -3.43
N MET A 546 -15.19 11.85 -2.52
CA MET A 546 -16.36 11.63 -1.67
C MET A 546 -17.65 11.48 -2.51
N GLN A 547 -17.79 12.30 -3.55
CA GLN A 547 -18.95 12.22 -4.44
C GLN A 547 -18.95 10.91 -5.24
N SER A 548 -17.80 10.45 -5.71
CA SER A 548 -17.62 9.13 -6.35
C SER A 548 -17.94 7.99 -5.39
N PHE A 549 -17.42 8.02 -4.15
CA PHE A 549 -17.73 7.03 -3.11
C PHE A 549 -19.23 6.94 -2.82
N LYS A 550 -19.91 8.09 -2.68
CA LYS A 550 -21.37 8.14 -2.50
C LYS A 550 -22.09 7.52 -3.70
N ASN A 551 -21.71 7.92 -4.91
CA ASN A 551 -22.32 7.41 -6.14
C ASN A 551 -22.16 5.89 -6.27
N GLU A 552 -20.95 5.36 -6.05
CA GLU A 552 -20.69 3.92 -6.06
C GLU A 552 -21.49 3.19 -4.98
N MET A 553 -21.51 3.71 -3.75
CA MET A 553 -22.30 3.14 -2.65
C MET A 553 -23.79 3.10 -2.97
N ASP A 554 -24.35 4.18 -3.51
CA ASP A 554 -25.77 4.29 -3.83
C ASP A 554 -26.13 3.36 -5.00
N ILE A 555 -25.27 3.25 -6.02
CA ILE A 555 -25.43 2.28 -7.11
C ILE A 555 -25.41 0.85 -6.55
N MET A 556 -24.41 0.48 -5.75
CA MET A 556 -24.30 -0.87 -5.19
C MET A 556 -25.46 -1.26 -4.26
N LYS A 557 -26.13 -0.28 -3.62
CA LYS A 557 -27.37 -0.54 -2.85
C LYS A 557 -28.57 -0.85 -3.75
N THR A 558 -28.58 -0.32 -4.97
CA THR A 558 -29.65 -0.55 -5.95
C THR A 558 -29.43 -1.79 -6.81
N VAL A 559 -28.18 -2.12 -7.13
CA VAL A 559 -27.81 -3.26 -7.97
C VAL A 559 -27.73 -4.53 -7.13
N VAL A 560 -28.89 -5.14 -6.88
CA VAL A 560 -29.00 -6.43 -6.18
C VAL A 560 -29.28 -7.53 -7.19
N HIS A 561 -28.23 -8.23 -7.61
CA HIS A 561 -28.29 -9.33 -8.57
C HIS A 561 -27.23 -10.39 -8.22
N HIS A 562 -27.50 -11.68 -8.43
CA HIS A 562 -26.59 -12.76 -8.03
C HIS A 562 -25.24 -12.75 -8.78
N HIS A 563 -25.19 -12.11 -9.96
CA HIS A 563 -23.97 -11.85 -10.75
C HIS A 563 -23.44 -10.43 -10.60
N CYS A 564 -23.83 -9.68 -9.56
CA CYS A 564 -23.23 -8.39 -9.20
C CYS A 564 -22.67 -8.47 -7.78
N VAL A 565 -21.57 -7.75 -7.52
CA VAL A 565 -21.02 -7.68 -6.16
C VAL A 565 -22.05 -7.05 -5.22
N LYS A 566 -22.35 -7.78 -4.13
CA LYS A 566 -23.28 -7.33 -3.09
C LYS A 566 -22.52 -6.49 -2.07
N LEU A 567 -22.97 -5.25 -1.87
CA LEU A 567 -22.57 -4.45 -0.72
C LEU A 567 -23.24 -5.01 0.54
N VAL A 568 -22.43 -5.53 1.47
CA VAL A 568 -22.88 -6.01 2.79
C VAL A 568 -22.98 -4.85 3.77
N ALA A 569 -21.97 -3.99 3.80
CA ALA A 569 -21.90 -2.84 4.69
C ALA A 569 -20.91 -1.80 4.16
N SER A 570 -20.94 -0.60 4.71
CA SER A 570 -19.93 0.41 4.44
C SER A 570 -19.59 1.20 5.70
N TYR A 571 -18.37 1.74 5.76
CA TYR A 571 -17.99 2.62 6.86
C TYR A 571 -17.01 3.70 6.44
N THR A 572 -16.92 4.74 7.26
CA THR A 572 -15.92 5.82 7.14
C THR A 572 -15.16 5.94 8.44
N ASP A 573 -13.84 6.07 8.37
CA ASP A 573 -13.01 6.50 9.51
C ASP A 573 -12.12 7.69 9.16
N ARG A 574 -11.17 8.05 10.03
CA ARG A 574 -10.25 9.20 9.83
C ARG A 574 -9.43 9.10 8.55
N ASN A 575 -9.11 7.89 8.11
CA ASN A 575 -8.15 7.62 7.05
C ASN A 575 -8.79 7.04 5.80
N VAL A 576 -9.93 6.36 5.90
CA VAL A 576 -10.54 5.66 4.77
C VAL A 576 -12.06 5.76 4.70
N PHE A 577 -12.58 5.64 3.48
CA PHE A 577 -13.92 5.12 3.22
C PHE A 577 -13.81 3.63 2.90
N ALA A 578 -14.76 2.80 3.30
CA ALA A 578 -14.68 1.36 3.10
C ALA A 578 -16.03 0.73 2.73
N PHE A 579 -15.97 -0.24 1.81
CA PHE A 579 -17.05 -1.17 1.48
C PHE A 579 -16.71 -2.56 1.98
N ILE A 580 -17.70 -3.27 2.52
CA ILE A 580 -17.66 -4.68 2.88
C ILE A 580 -18.57 -5.40 1.89
N MET A 581 -18.04 -6.37 1.17
CA MET A 581 -18.66 -6.91 -0.05
C MET A 581 -18.59 -8.44 -0.11
N LEU A 582 -19.52 -9.03 -0.87
CA LEU A 582 -19.56 -10.44 -1.23
C LEU A 582 -19.84 -10.62 -2.74
N PRO A 583 -19.39 -11.72 -3.35
CA PRO A 583 -18.56 -12.77 -2.78
C PRO A 583 -17.06 -12.42 -2.77
N ILE A 584 -16.25 -13.24 -2.09
CA ILE A 584 -14.79 -13.18 -2.23
C ILE A 584 -14.39 -14.07 -3.40
N ALA A 585 -14.21 -13.45 -4.55
CA ALA A 585 -13.80 -14.16 -5.74
C ALA A 585 -12.37 -14.70 -5.64
N GLN A 586 -12.16 -15.87 -6.25
CA GLN A 586 -10.84 -16.50 -6.32
C GLN A 586 -9.98 -15.84 -7.41
N TYR A 587 -10.61 -15.40 -8.50
CA TYR A 587 -9.95 -14.80 -9.67
C TYR A 587 -10.78 -13.62 -10.21
N ASN A 588 -10.13 -12.72 -10.95
CA ASN A 588 -10.83 -11.95 -11.98
C ASN A 588 -10.80 -12.73 -13.31
N LEU A 589 -11.64 -12.37 -14.26
CA LEU A 589 -11.78 -13.07 -15.53
C LEU A 589 -10.49 -12.97 -16.36
N ALA A 590 -9.77 -11.85 -16.29
CA ALA A 590 -8.47 -11.69 -16.94
C ALA A 590 -7.48 -12.80 -16.52
N LYS A 591 -7.37 -13.03 -15.21
CA LYS A 591 -6.53 -14.07 -14.61
C LYS A 591 -7.09 -15.46 -14.89
N TYR A 592 -8.41 -15.62 -14.79
CA TYR A 592 -9.09 -16.87 -15.11
C TYR A 592 -8.83 -17.28 -16.56
N LEU A 593 -8.84 -16.38 -17.54
CA LEU A 593 -8.59 -16.74 -18.94
C LEU A 593 -7.11 -17.05 -19.24
N ARG A 594 -6.16 -16.38 -18.56
CA ARG A 594 -4.70 -16.51 -18.84
C ARG A 594 -3.98 -17.64 -18.12
N GLU A 595 -4.36 -17.98 -16.88
CA GLU A 595 -3.58 -18.94 -16.08
C GLU A 595 -3.89 -20.41 -16.44
N GLU A 596 -2.83 -21.22 -16.55
CA GLU A 596 -2.88 -22.68 -16.41
C GLU A 596 -3.17 -23.01 -14.94
N MET A 597 -4.46 -23.11 -14.64
CA MET A 597 -4.94 -23.44 -13.31
C MET A 597 -4.67 -24.92 -13.01
N ALA A 598 -4.53 -25.28 -11.72
CA ALA A 598 -4.31 -26.67 -11.29
C ALA A 598 -5.53 -27.61 -11.48
N CYS A 599 -6.58 -27.17 -12.16
CA CYS A 599 -7.74 -27.98 -12.53
C CYS A 599 -7.59 -28.47 -13.97
N ASP A 600 -8.36 -29.51 -14.33
CA ASP A 600 -8.42 -29.99 -15.71
C ASP A 600 -8.78 -28.81 -16.65
N PRO A 601 -8.00 -28.54 -17.71
CA PRO A 601 -8.34 -27.54 -18.72
C PRO A 601 -9.75 -27.72 -19.31
N ASP A 602 -10.26 -28.95 -19.37
CA ASP A 602 -11.60 -29.24 -19.87
C ASP A 602 -12.69 -28.84 -18.87
N ASP A 603 -12.46 -29.06 -17.57
CA ASP A 603 -13.35 -28.57 -16.50
C ASP A 603 -13.46 -27.05 -16.50
N LYS A 604 -12.35 -26.34 -16.74
CA LYS A 604 -12.32 -24.87 -16.80
C LYS A 604 -13.11 -24.31 -17.99
N ARG A 605 -12.97 -24.94 -19.15
CA ARG A 605 -13.65 -24.55 -20.40
C ARG A 605 -15.15 -24.80 -20.33
N SER A 606 -15.59 -25.81 -19.56
CA SER A 606 -17.00 -26.19 -19.44
C SER A 606 -17.93 -25.05 -19.00
N PHE A 607 -17.43 -24.09 -18.21
CA PHE A 607 -18.23 -22.96 -17.70
C PHE A 607 -18.18 -21.70 -18.56
N LEU A 608 -17.28 -21.61 -19.55
CA LEU A 608 -17.07 -20.37 -20.32
C LEU A 608 -18.30 -19.96 -21.15
N LEU A 609 -19.04 -20.93 -21.71
CA LEU A 609 -20.32 -20.64 -22.37
C LEU A 609 -21.35 -20.12 -21.38
N SER A 610 -21.39 -20.67 -20.17
CA SER A 610 -22.31 -20.21 -19.13
C SER A 610 -22.04 -18.74 -18.74
N PHE A 611 -20.78 -18.32 -18.76
CA PHE A 611 -20.40 -16.94 -18.46
C PHE A 611 -21.00 -15.95 -19.46
N ILE A 612 -21.07 -16.32 -20.74
CA ILE A 612 -21.63 -15.48 -21.80
C ILE A 612 -23.10 -15.16 -21.51
N GLY A 613 -23.95 -16.16 -21.29
CA GLY A 613 -25.36 -15.90 -21.01
C GLY A 613 -25.62 -15.32 -19.61
N CYS A 614 -24.79 -15.65 -18.61
CA CYS A 614 -24.85 -15.00 -17.29
C CYS A 614 -24.53 -13.50 -17.38
N LEU A 615 -23.49 -13.11 -18.13
CA LEU A 615 -23.15 -11.70 -18.35
C LEU A 615 -24.24 -10.97 -19.17
N SER A 616 -24.81 -11.60 -20.21
CA SER A 616 -25.92 -11.03 -20.98
C SER A 616 -27.11 -10.66 -20.08
N ARG A 617 -27.52 -11.57 -19.18
CA ARG A 617 -28.59 -11.31 -18.19
C ARG A 617 -28.21 -10.22 -17.19
N THR A 618 -26.96 -10.23 -16.73
CA THR A 618 -26.45 -9.24 -15.79
C THR A 618 -26.52 -7.83 -16.37
N PHE A 619 -26.06 -7.64 -17.61
CA PHE A 619 -26.12 -6.33 -18.27
C PHE A 619 -27.54 -5.96 -18.71
N TRP A 620 -28.40 -6.92 -19.01
CA TRP A 620 -29.83 -6.66 -19.18
C TRP A 620 -30.47 -6.10 -17.90
N PHE A 621 -30.16 -6.70 -16.74
CA PHE A 621 -30.58 -6.19 -15.44
C PHE A 621 -30.05 -4.78 -15.18
N ILE A 622 -28.74 -4.54 -15.32
CA ILE A 622 -28.10 -3.24 -15.10
C ILE A 622 -28.74 -2.16 -15.99
N HIS A 623 -28.94 -2.45 -17.29
CA HIS A 623 -29.52 -1.49 -18.23
C HIS A 623 -30.99 -1.19 -17.91
N ARG A 624 -31.78 -2.15 -17.40
CA ARG A 624 -33.17 -1.93 -16.93
C ARG A 624 -33.24 -0.99 -15.72
N GLN A 625 -32.22 -1.00 -14.86
CA GLN A 625 -32.09 -0.06 -13.73
C GLN A 625 -31.70 1.36 -14.16
N LYS A 626 -31.65 1.62 -15.47
CA LYS A 626 -31.17 2.89 -16.04
C LYS A 626 -29.74 3.22 -15.58
N LEU A 627 -28.89 2.19 -15.55
CA LEU A 627 -27.47 2.25 -15.21
C LEU A 627 -26.60 1.80 -16.39
N ARG A 628 -25.46 2.46 -16.55
CA ARG A 628 -24.39 2.11 -17.50
C ARG A 628 -23.12 1.82 -16.70
N HIS A 629 -22.40 0.76 -17.07
CA HIS A 629 -21.19 0.36 -16.35
C HIS A 629 -19.97 1.18 -16.75
N ARG A 630 -19.77 1.42 -18.06
CA ARG A 630 -18.71 2.25 -18.68
C ARG A 630 -17.26 1.75 -18.58
N ASP A 631 -16.94 0.78 -17.72
CA ASP A 631 -15.60 0.16 -17.66
C ASP A 631 -15.70 -1.38 -17.62
N ILE A 632 -16.39 -1.95 -18.61
CA ILE A 632 -16.52 -3.41 -18.76
C ILE A 632 -15.21 -3.95 -19.34
N LYS A 633 -14.53 -4.78 -18.57
CA LYS A 633 -13.29 -5.46 -18.93
C LYS A 633 -13.09 -6.72 -18.09
N PRO A 634 -12.23 -7.66 -18.51
CA PRO A 634 -12.01 -8.91 -17.77
C PRO A 634 -11.49 -8.70 -16.34
N GLU A 635 -10.80 -7.60 -16.03
CA GLU A 635 -10.35 -7.29 -14.67
C GLU A 635 -11.51 -6.91 -13.72
N ASN A 636 -12.61 -6.38 -14.26
CA ASN A 636 -13.80 -5.95 -13.51
C ASN A 636 -14.93 -7.00 -13.51
N ILE A 637 -14.63 -8.21 -14.02
CA ILE A 637 -15.51 -9.37 -13.92
C ILE A 637 -14.79 -10.39 -13.04
N LEU A 638 -15.38 -10.70 -11.90
CA LEU A 638 -14.85 -11.66 -10.95
C LEU A 638 -15.35 -13.07 -11.27
N VAL A 639 -14.57 -14.08 -10.92
CA VAL A 639 -14.97 -15.50 -11.01
C VAL A 639 -14.98 -16.10 -9.61
N HIS A 640 -16.16 -16.52 -9.17
CA HIS A 640 -16.39 -17.17 -7.89
C HIS A 640 -17.21 -18.44 -8.04
N ASN A 641 -16.66 -19.58 -7.59
CA ASN A 641 -17.31 -20.90 -7.67
C ASN A 641 -17.88 -21.20 -9.07
N ASN A 642 -17.06 -20.99 -10.10
CA ASN A 642 -17.43 -21.15 -11.51
C ASN A 642 -18.64 -20.31 -11.93
N ARG A 643 -18.78 -19.11 -11.36
CA ARG A 643 -19.76 -18.10 -11.76
C ARG A 643 -19.10 -16.75 -11.90
N VAL A 644 -19.59 -15.96 -12.84
CA VAL A 644 -19.14 -14.57 -13.04
C VAL A 644 -19.85 -13.63 -12.10
N VAL A 645 -19.16 -12.58 -11.64
CA VAL A 645 -19.72 -11.52 -10.81
C VAL A 645 -19.13 -10.18 -11.25
N VAL A 646 -19.98 -9.24 -11.68
CA VAL A 646 -19.57 -7.90 -12.10
C VAL A 646 -19.26 -7.01 -10.88
N THR A 647 -18.14 -6.29 -10.94
CA THR A 647 -17.66 -5.38 -9.89
C THR A 647 -17.20 -4.04 -10.49
N ASP A 648 -16.85 -3.10 -9.61
CA ASP A 648 -16.17 -1.83 -9.94
C ASP A 648 -17.05 -0.79 -10.66
N PHE A 649 -18.03 -0.28 -9.92
CA PHE A 649 -19.01 0.71 -10.39
C PHE A 649 -18.48 2.17 -10.33
N ASP A 650 -17.17 2.38 -10.15
CA ASP A 650 -16.54 3.70 -9.94
C ASP A 650 -16.78 4.66 -11.12
N CYS A 651 -16.86 4.10 -12.33
CA CYS A 651 -17.13 4.83 -13.57
C CYS A 651 -18.61 4.82 -13.98
N SER A 652 -19.48 4.16 -13.22
CA SER A 652 -20.88 3.92 -13.58
C SER A 652 -21.74 5.19 -13.49
N TYR A 653 -22.78 5.23 -14.32
CA TYR A 653 -23.62 6.42 -14.46
C TYR A 653 -25.11 6.08 -14.48
N SER A 654 -25.87 6.69 -13.57
CA SER A 654 -27.33 6.65 -13.54
C SER A 654 -27.94 7.82 -14.29
N TRP A 655 -28.91 7.55 -15.17
CA TRP A 655 -29.73 8.59 -15.80
C TRP A 655 -31.16 8.64 -15.25
N ALA A 656 -31.41 8.00 -14.10
CA ALA A 656 -32.73 7.99 -13.47
C ALA A 656 -33.21 9.40 -13.03
N HIS A 657 -32.30 10.38 -12.86
CA HIS A 657 -32.60 11.69 -12.27
C HIS A 657 -32.14 12.92 -13.10
N THR A 658 -31.73 12.78 -14.36
CA THR A 658 -31.16 13.92 -15.11
C THR A 658 -32.17 14.74 -15.90
N ASN A 659 -32.68 15.79 -15.24
CA ASN A 659 -33.03 17.07 -15.88
C ASN A 659 -31.95 18.15 -15.60
N ARG A 660 -30.75 17.75 -15.15
CA ARG A 660 -29.61 18.66 -14.90
C ARG A 660 -28.32 18.09 -15.48
N SER A 661 -27.83 18.81 -16.48
CA SER A 661 -26.49 18.66 -17.06
C SER A 661 -25.44 19.04 -16.01
N THR A 662 -24.48 18.15 -15.76
CA THR A 662 -23.20 18.53 -15.17
C THR A 662 -22.10 17.95 -16.04
N THR A 663 -21.19 18.81 -16.48
CA THR A 663 -19.96 18.48 -17.21
C THR A 663 -19.05 17.66 -16.30
N VAL A 664 -19.26 16.34 -16.27
CA VAL A 664 -18.38 15.42 -15.56
C VAL A 664 -17.11 15.24 -16.39
N LYS A 665 -15.97 15.63 -15.82
CA LYS A 665 -14.63 15.33 -16.34
C LYS A 665 -14.55 13.82 -16.59
N ALA A 666 -14.34 13.40 -17.84
CA ALA A 666 -14.47 11.99 -18.19
C ALA A 666 -13.45 11.12 -17.42
N PRO A 667 -13.88 9.97 -16.86
CA PRO A 667 -13.04 9.12 -16.02
C PRO A 667 -11.91 8.46 -16.82
N PRO A 668 -10.84 7.97 -16.17
CA PRO A 668 -9.81 7.16 -16.81
C PRO A 668 -10.44 5.87 -17.36
N LEU A 669 -10.64 5.81 -18.68
CA LEU A 669 -11.16 4.64 -19.39
C LEU A 669 -10.02 3.72 -19.83
N THR A 670 -10.26 2.41 -19.78
CA THR A 670 -9.35 1.42 -20.36
C THR A 670 -9.53 1.40 -21.88
N TRP A 671 -8.72 2.14 -22.63
CA TRP A 671 -8.89 2.37 -24.07
C TRP A 671 -8.96 1.09 -24.93
N LYS A 672 -8.39 -0.04 -24.47
CA LYS A 672 -8.45 -1.34 -25.18
C LYS A 672 -9.89 -1.78 -25.47
N TYR A 673 -10.79 -1.67 -24.50
CA TYR A 673 -12.19 -2.14 -24.58
C TYR A 673 -13.18 -1.05 -24.98
N ALA A 674 -12.70 0.18 -25.26
CA ALA A 674 -13.56 1.31 -25.61
C ALA A 674 -14.19 1.13 -27.00
N SER A 675 -15.45 1.53 -27.13
CA SER A 675 -16.15 1.52 -28.42
C SER A 675 -15.66 2.65 -29.34
N PRO A 676 -15.83 2.53 -30.68
CA PRO A 676 -15.37 3.54 -31.63
C PRO A 676 -15.89 4.95 -31.33
N GLU A 677 -17.15 5.08 -30.92
CA GLU A 677 -17.76 6.36 -30.56
C GLU A 677 -17.20 6.96 -29.25
N VAL A 678 -16.78 6.11 -28.30
CA VAL A 678 -16.07 6.56 -27.09
C VAL A 678 -14.67 7.05 -27.47
N ALA A 679 -13.96 6.32 -28.34
CA ALA A 679 -12.63 6.69 -28.80
C ALA A 679 -12.63 8.00 -29.61
N ARG A 680 -13.64 8.23 -30.46
CA ARG A 680 -13.75 9.42 -31.33
C ARG A 680 -14.20 10.68 -30.60
N SER A 681 -15.11 10.56 -29.62
CA SER A 681 -15.72 11.72 -28.98
C SER A 681 -14.74 12.50 -28.09
N GLY A 682 -13.63 11.89 -27.66
CA GLY A 682 -12.72 12.49 -26.69
C GLY A 682 -13.47 12.84 -25.38
N LEU A 683 -12.75 13.33 -24.37
CA LEU A 683 -13.27 13.54 -23.00
C LEU A 683 -14.38 14.64 -22.89
N GLN A 684 -15.06 15.05 -23.97
CA GLN A 684 -15.92 16.24 -24.02
C GLN A 684 -17.41 16.03 -24.37
N GLU A 685 -17.87 14.87 -24.87
CA GLU A 685 -19.31 14.65 -25.21
C GLU A 685 -19.91 13.30 -24.72
N THR A 686 -19.76 12.95 -23.44
CA THR A 686 -20.25 11.66 -22.87
C THR A 686 -21.78 11.48 -22.81
N ASN A 687 -22.56 12.53 -23.12
CA ASN A 687 -24.03 12.49 -23.05
C ASN A 687 -24.71 11.92 -24.30
N ARG A 688 -23.97 11.70 -25.40
CA ARG A 688 -24.48 11.04 -26.62
C ARG A 688 -24.20 9.53 -26.67
N ILE A 689 -23.38 9.03 -25.75
CA ILE A 689 -23.01 7.61 -25.66
C ILE A 689 -24.17 6.87 -24.96
N ASN A 690 -24.74 5.85 -25.58
CA ASN A 690 -25.88 5.09 -25.02
C ASN A 690 -25.42 3.71 -24.47
N SER A 691 -26.34 2.84 -24.06
CA SER A 691 -26.00 1.53 -23.50
C SER A 691 -25.31 0.57 -24.49
N SER A 692 -25.31 0.87 -25.79
CA SER A 692 -24.62 0.05 -26.80
C SER A 692 -23.09 0.14 -26.74
N SER A 693 -22.54 1.14 -26.02
CA SER A 693 -21.11 1.18 -25.72
C SER A 693 -20.72 0.07 -24.72
N ASP A 694 -21.56 -0.20 -23.71
CA ASP A 694 -21.38 -1.35 -22.81
C ASP A 694 -21.47 -2.67 -23.60
N ILE A 695 -22.35 -2.74 -24.61
CA ILE A 695 -22.48 -3.93 -25.49
C ILE A 695 -21.22 -4.16 -26.30
N TRP A 696 -20.59 -3.12 -26.83
CA TRP A 696 -19.29 -3.25 -27.52
C TRP A 696 -18.22 -3.81 -26.59
N SER A 697 -18.05 -3.22 -25.40
CA SER A 697 -17.04 -3.68 -24.43
C SER A 697 -17.30 -5.12 -23.98
N LEU A 698 -18.57 -5.50 -23.81
CA LEU A 698 -18.96 -6.88 -23.55
C LEU A 698 -18.62 -7.81 -24.74
N GLY A 699 -18.75 -7.33 -25.99
CA GLY A 699 -18.37 -8.06 -27.19
C GLY A 699 -16.87 -8.35 -27.25
N CYS A 700 -16.03 -7.40 -26.83
CA CYS A 700 -14.59 -7.62 -26.68
C CYS A 700 -14.30 -8.70 -25.62
N VAL A 701 -15.00 -8.67 -24.48
CA VAL A 701 -14.86 -9.71 -23.44
C VAL A 701 -15.32 -11.07 -23.96
N PHE A 702 -16.42 -11.14 -24.70
CA PHE A 702 -16.91 -12.38 -25.31
C PHE A 702 -15.91 -12.93 -26.33
N LEU A 703 -15.24 -12.06 -27.10
CA LEU A 703 -14.17 -12.46 -28.02
C LEU A 703 -12.98 -13.10 -27.29
N GLU A 704 -12.59 -12.57 -26.13
CA GLU A 704 -11.55 -13.20 -25.30
C GLU A 704 -12.00 -14.54 -24.72
N ILE A 705 -13.23 -14.63 -24.20
CA ILE A 705 -13.81 -15.88 -23.67
C ILE A 705 -13.86 -16.96 -24.76
N ILE A 706 -14.40 -16.63 -25.94
CA ILE A 706 -14.58 -17.60 -27.02
C ILE A 706 -13.25 -18.06 -27.60
N THR A 707 -12.25 -17.18 -27.64
CA THR A 707 -10.88 -17.52 -28.07
C THR A 707 -10.32 -18.65 -27.20
N VAL A 708 -10.42 -18.52 -25.87
CA VAL A 708 -9.95 -19.53 -24.92
C VAL A 708 -10.78 -20.82 -24.97
N LEU A 709 -12.10 -20.69 -25.14
CA LEU A 709 -12.98 -21.85 -25.29
C LEU A 709 -12.64 -22.69 -26.53
N LYS A 710 -12.28 -22.01 -27.64
CA LYS A 710 -11.86 -22.60 -28.91
C LYS A 710 -10.41 -23.13 -28.92
N GLY A 711 -9.77 -23.18 -27.76
CA GLY A 711 -8.44 -23.74 -27.59
C GLY A 711 -7.28 -22.81 -27.95
N GLN A 712 -7.55 -21.55 -28.32
CA GLN A 712 -6.51 -20.56 -28.61
C GLN A 712 -6.14 -19.76 -27.34
N SER A 713 -4.94 -19.20 -27.31
CA SER A 713 -4.47 -18.34 -26.22
C SER A 713 -4.80 -16.86 -26.46
N LEU A 714 -4.93 -16.09 -25.38
CA LEU A 714 -5.07 -14.63 -25.49
C LEU A 714 -3.81 -13.96 -26.05
N GLN A 715 -2.64 -14.58 -25.90
CA GLN A 715 -1.40 -14.08 -26.48
C GLN A 715 -1.41 -14.18 -28.01
N GLU A 716 -1.98 -15.24 -28.57
CA GLU A 716 -2.17 -15.37 -30.02
C GLU A 716 -3.13 -14.31 -30.55
N LEU A 717 -4.26 -14.09 -29.87
CA LEU A 717 -5.18 -13.00 -30.21
C LEU A 717 -4.49 -11.63 -30.14
N GLU A 718 -3.78 -11.32 -29.06
CA GLU A 718 -3.07 -10.03 -28.92
C GLU A 718 -1.99 -9.83 -29.99
N THR A 719 -1.28 -10.91 -30.36
CA THR A 719 -0.30 -10.91 -31.45
C THR A 719 -0.97 -10.67 -32.80
N TYR A 720 -2.12 -11.32 -33.04
CA TYR A 720 -2.90 -11.17 -34.28
C TYR A 720 -3.42 -9.74 -34.46
N LEU A 721 -3.82 -9.09 -33.37
CA LEU A 721 -4.27 -7.69 -33.36
C LEU A 721 -3.10 -6.67 -33.31
N HIS A 722 -1.84 -7.13 -33.36
CA HIS A 722 -0.64 -6.29 -33.25
C HIS A 722 -0.59 -5.40 -31.99
N GLY A 723 -1.21 -5.83 -30.89
CA GLY A 723 -1.28 -5.05 -29.64
C GLY A 723 -2.13 -3.78 -29.70
N ASN A 724 -2.89 -3.57 -30.77
CA ASN A 724 -3.78 -2.41 -30.94
C ASN A 724 -5.07 -2.54 -30.11
N HIS A 725 -5.81 -1.44 -30.00
CA HIS A 725 -7.15 -1.42 -29.39
C HIS A 725 -8.18 -2.10 -30.29
N TYR A 726 -9.21 -2.74 -29.72
CA TYR A 726 -10.21 -3.48 -30.51
C TYR A 726 -10.91 -2.62 -31.57
N TYR A 727 -11.22 -1.35 -31.26
CA TYR A 727 -11.86 -0.43 -32.21
C TYR A 727 -10.99 -0.09 -33.44
N ALA A 728 -9.67 -0.34 -33.38
CA ALA A 728 -8.74 -0.05 -34.46
C ALA A 728 -8.47 -1.27 -35.37
N CYS A 729 -8.98 -2.45 -35.02
CA CYS A 729 -8.65 -3.72 -35.67
C CYS A 729 -9.89 -4.49 -36.15
N GLN A 730 -10.87 -3.79 -36.73
CA GLN A 730 -12.13 -4.39 -37.13
C GLN A 730 -11.95 -5.56 -38.13
N SER A 731 -11.10 -5.36 -39.13
CA SER A 731 -10.84 -6.36 -40.18
C SER A 731 -10.15 -7.60 -39.60
N GLU A 732 -9.15 -7.38 -38.75
CA GLU A 732 -8.41 -8.45 -38.07
C GLU A 732 -9.32 -9.23 -37.11
N ILE A 733 -10.22 -8.56 -36.40
CA ILE A 733 -11.21 -9.23 -35.55
C ILE A 733 -12.11 -10.15 -36.37
N TYR A 734 -12.61 -9.72 -37.52
CA TYR A 734 -13.44 -10.56 -38.38
C TYR A 734 -12.67 -11.76 -38.94
N MET A 735 -11.42 -11.56 -39.36
CA MET A 735 -10.55 -12.65 -39.79
C MET A 735 -10.25 -13.64 -38.64
N TRP A 736 -10.06 -13.14 -37.42
CA TRP A 736 -9.89 -13.98 -36.24
C TRP A 736 -11.16 -14.78 -35.93
N ILE A 737 -12.34 -14.16 -36.01
CA ILE A 737 -13.62 -14.85 -35.85
C ILE A 737 -13.76 -15.99 -36.87
N ASP A 738 -13.45 -15.74 -38.14
CA ASP A 738 -13.51 -16.76 -39.19
C ASP A 738 -12.49 -17.89 -38.95
N HIS A 739 -11.30 -17.56 -38.46
CA HIS A 739 -10.32 -18.55 -38.03
C HIS A 739 -10.90 -19.45 -36.91
N LEU A 740 -11.52 -18.86 -35.88
CA LEU A 740 -12.11 -19.58 -34.75
C LEU A 740 -13.32 -20.46 -35.14
N ARG A 741 -14.07 -20.12 -36.20
CA ARG A 741 -15.20 -20.94 -36.68
C ARG A 741 -14.79 -22.36 -37.05
N SER A 742 -13.55 -22.53 -37.52
CA SER A 742 -12.99 -23.82 -37.92
C SER A 742 -12.50 -24.68 -36.75
N GLN A 743 -12.29 -24.07 -35.58
CA GLN A 743 -11.77 -24.75 -34.38
C GLN A 743 -12.87 -25.41 -33.56
N GLU A 744 -12.55 -26.50 -32.86
CA GLU A 744 -13.44 -27.16 -31.89
C GLU A 744 -13.42 -26.42 -30.52
N PRO A 745 -14.51 -26.48 -29.72
CA PRO A 745 -15.77 -27.16 -30.00
C PRO A 745 -16.63 -26.39 -31.01
N LYS A 746 -17.31 -27.10 -31.91
CA LYS A 746 -18.39 -26.56 -32.77
C LYS A 746 -19.73 -26.47 -32.01
N GLY A 747 -20.82 -26.12 -32.70
CA GLY A 747 -22.16 -26.02 -32.09
C GLY A 747 -22.38 -24.68 -31.37
N SER A 748 -22.77 -24.72 -30.10
CA SER A 748 -23.09 -23.55 -29.27
C SER A 748 -22.00 -22.48 -29.32
N ALA A 749 -20.72 -22.86 -29.32
CA ALA A 749 -19.60 -21.93 -29.43
C ALA A 749 -19.56 -21.15 -30.77
N ASN A 750 -20.01 -21.72 -31.88
CA ASN A 750 -20.06 -20.99 -33.17
C ASN A 750 -21.18 -19.94 -33.20
N LEU A 751 -22.28 -20.15 -32.47
CA LEU A 751 -23.36 -19.15 -32.37
C LEU A 751 -22.87 -17.86 -31.71
N VAL A 752 -22.00 -17.99 -30.71
CA VAL A 752 -21.38 -16.84 -30.01
C VAL A 752 -20.59 -15.97 -30.97
N LEU A 753 -19.88 -16.56 -31.94
CA LEU A 753 -19.09 -15.82 -32.92
C LEU A 753 -19.96 -14.88 -33.76
N ASP A 754 -21.17 -15.33 -34.14
CA ASP A 754 -22.14 -14.50 -34.86
C ASP A 754 -22.66 -13.35 -33.98
N TRP A 755 -22.90 -13.60 -32.70
CA TRP A 755 -23.32 -12.57 -31.76
C TRP A 755 -22.21 -11.53 -31.51
N ILE A 756 -20.96 -11.96 -31.36
CA ILE A 756 -19.80 -11.06 -31.21
C ILE A 756 -19.69 -10.15 -32.43
N GLN A 757 -19.85 -10.70 -33.65
CA GLN A 757 -19.82 -9.90 -34.87
C GLN A 757 -20.92 -8.83 -34.89
N GLN A 758 -22.10 -9.10 -34.34
CA GLN A 758 -23.18 -8.10 -34.18
C GLN A 758 -22.88 -7.09 -33.06
N MET A 759 -22.26 -7.52 -31.96
CA MET A 759 -21.90 -6.65 -30.83
C MET A 759 -20.79 -5.67 -31.17
N LEU A 760 -19.85 -6.08 -32.03
CA LEU A 760 -18.71 -5.28 -32.46
C LEU A 760 -18.98 -4.47 -33.73
N GLN A 761 -20.23 -4.10 -34.03
CA GLN A 761 -20.53 -3.21 -35.15
C GLN A 761 -20.07 -1.77 -34.87
N GLU A 762 -19.52 -1.11 -35.89
CA GLU A 762 -19.03 0.25 -35.77
C GLU A 762 -20.17 1.22 -35.41
N ASN A 763 -21.33 1.04 -36.05
CA ASN A 763 -22.54 1.81 -35.78
C ASN A 763 -23.20 1.35 -34.46
N PRO A 764 -23.34 2.22 -33.45
CA PRO A 764 -23.92 1.86 -32.15
C PRO A 764 -25.38 1.39 -32.20
N GLU A 765 -26.14 1.78 -33.22
CA GLU A 765 -27.56 1.40 -33.38
C GLU A 765 -27.76 0.03 -34.02
N GLU A 766 -26.73 -0.50 -34.69
CA GLU A 766 -26.75 -1.85 -35.28
C GLU A 766 -26.41 -2.93 -34.25
N ARG A 767 -25.85 -2.54 -33.10
CA ARG A 767 -25.52 -3.46 -32.02
C ARG A 767 -26.80 -3.94 -31.31
N PRO A 768 -26.88 -5.24 -30.95
CA PRO A 768 -28.01 -5.76 -30.20
C PRO A 768 -28.10 -5.09 -28.84
N LYS A 769 -29.31 -4.96 -28.31
CA LYS A 769 -29.51 -4.58 -26.90
C LYS A 769 -29.30 -5.82 -26.01
N ALA A 770 -28.99 -5.60 -24.73
CA ALA A 770 -28.72 -6.70 -23.81
C ALA A 770 -29.87 -7.72 -23.70
N HIS A 771 -31.13 -7.29 -23.81
CA HIS A 771 -32.28 -8.22 -23.82
C HIS A 771 -32.27 -9.17 -25.02
N GLN A 772 -31.86 -8.69 -26.19
CA GLN A 772 -31.77 -9.51 -27.40
C GLN A 772 -30.66 -10.55 -27.26
N LEU A 773 -29.57 -10.23 -26.56
CA LEU A 773 -28.53 -11.20 -26.20
C LEU A 773 -29.06 -12.29 -25.27
N VAL A 774 -29.95 -11.94 -24.32
CA VAL A 774 -30.64 -12.94 -23.49
C VAL A 774 -31.54 -13.82 -24.34
N GLU A 775 -32.36 -13.25 -25.22
CA GLU A 775 -33.27 -13.99 -26.12
C GLU A 775 -32.53 -15.01 -27.00
N VAL A 776 -31.41 -14.62 -27.61
CA VAL A 776 -30.62 -15.54 -28.46
C VAL A 776 -29.91 -16.63 -27.64
N THR A 777 -29.50 -16.35 -26.39
CA THR A 777 -28.95 -17.39 -25.51
C THR A 777 -30.03 -18.37 -25.04
N CYS A 778 -31.25 -17.90 -24.77
CA CYS A 778 -32.39 -18.74 -24.39
C CYS A 778 -32.94 -19.56 -25.55
N SER A 779 -32.83 -19.04 -26.78
CA SER A 779 -33.33 -19.70 -28.00
C SER A 779 -32.26 -20.55 -28.70
N ALA A 780 -31.05 -20.64 -28.14
CA ALA A 780 -29.99 -21.48 -28.69
C ALA A 780 -30.41 -22.96 -28.67
N PRO A 781 -29.83 -23.82 -29.55
CA PRO A 781 -30.15 -25.25 -29.58
C PRO A 781 -29.97 -25.97 -28.24
N ASN A 782 -29.03 -25.50 -27.41
CA ASN A 782 -28.81 -25.97 -26.05
C ASN A 782 -28.69 -24.79 -25.08
N PRO A 783 -29.81 -24.24 -24.57
CA PRO A 783 -29.81 -23.06 -23.70
C PRO A 783 -29.08 -23.28 -22.37
N MET A 784 -29.01 -24.54 -21.91
CA MET A 784 -28.33 -24.91 -20.68
C MET A 784 -26.82 -24.65 -20.73
N ASP A 785 -26.22 -24.62 -21.91
CA ASP A 785 -24.80 -24.28 -22.07
C ASP A 785 -24.49 -22.84 -21.67
N PHE A 786 -25.48 -21.94 -21.77
CA PHE A 786 -25.29 -20.50 -21.63
C PHE A 786 -25.67 -19.95 -20.26
N CYS A 787 -26.13 -20.78 -19.33
CA CYS A 787 -26.77 -20.28 -18.11
C CYS A 787 -26.32 -21.07 -16.88
N CYS A 788 -26.08 -20.38 -15.77
CA CYS A 788 -25.97 -21.06 -14.48
C CYS A 788 -27.35 -21.51 -13.98
N GLU A 789 -27.40 -22.48 -13.06
CA GLU A 789 -28.65 -22.99 -12.50
C GLU A 789 -29.58 -21.90 -11.95
N ASP A 790 -29.03 -20.85 -11.33
CA ASP A 790 -29.84 -19.80 -10.71
C ASP A 790 -30.48 -18.88 -11.75
N CYS A 791 -29.74 -18.52 -12.81
CA CYS A 791 -30.30 -17.81 -13.97
C CYS A 791 -31.46 -18.60 -14.61
N LEU A 792 -31.30 -19.92 -14.76
CA LEU A 792 -32.34 -20.78 -15.33
C LEU A 792 -33.60 -20.81 -14.45
N ARG A 793 -33.45 -20.84 -13.12
CA ARG A 793 -34.58 -20.80 -12.18
C ARG A 793 -35.33 -19.46 -12.23
N GLU A 794 -34.62 -18.34 -12.35
CA GLU A 794 -35.23 -17.01 -12.47
C GLU A 794 -36.03 -16.84 -13.78
N ASP A 795 -35.52 -17.41 -14.88
CA ASP A 795 -36.23 -17.44 -16.18
C ASP A 795 -37.53 -18.26 -16.09
N HIS A 796 -37.57 -19.35 -15.30
CA HIS A 796 -38.80 -20.14 -15.07
C HIS A 796 -39.83 -19.44 -14.16
N GLN A 797 -39.40 -18.75 -13.10
CA GLN A 797 -40.31 -18.02 -12.19
C GLN A 797 -40.93 -16.76 -12.83
N SER A 798 -40.20 -16.12 -13.75
CA SER A 798 -40.70 -14.97 -14.51
C SER A 798 -41.75 -15.36 -15.57
N LEU A 799 -41.68 -16.60 -16.08
CA LEU A 799 -42.69 -17.18 -16.99
C LEU A 799 -43.98 -17.61 -16.27
N GLU A 800 -43.92 -18.04 -15.01
CA GLU A 800 -45.11 -18.38 -14.20
C GLU A 800 -45.85 -17.14 -13.68
N THR A 801 -45.12 -16.06 -13.38
CA THR A 801 -45.71 -14.78 -12.92
C THR A 801 -46.33 -13.97 -14.07
N SER A 802 -45.95 -14.20 -15.32
CA SER A 802 -46.63 -13.64 -16.50
C SER A 802 -47.98 -14.29 -16.83
N ASN A 803 -48.30 -15.45 -16.25
CA ASN A 803 -49.55 -16.19 -16.54
C ASN A 803 -50.69 -15.94 -15.53
N THR A 804 -50.52 -15.05 -14.54
CA THR A 804 -51.55 -14.76 -13.52
C THR A 804 -52.08 -13.33 -13.50
N THR A 805 -51.68 -12.46 -14.45
CA THR A 805 -52.23 -11.09 -14.50
C THR A 805 -52.60 -10.65 -15.91
N THR A 806 -53.49 -11.37 -16.59
CA THR A 806 -54.27 -10.82 -17.71
C THR A 806 -55.70 -11.37 -17.65
N ASN A 807 -56.56 -10.65 -16.94
CA ASN A 807 -58.00 -10.66 -17.21
C ASN A 807 -58.53 -9.22 -17.11
N ALA A 808 -59.33 -8.86 -18.13
CA ALA A 808 -59.99 -7.58 -18.40
C ALA A 808 -59.05 -6.52 -19.03
N THR A 809 -59.16 -6.12 -20.31
CA THR A 809 -60.31 -6.06 -21.22
C THR A 809 -59.88 -5.96 -22.68
N ASN A 810 -60.56 -6.73 -23.55
CA ASN A 810 -60.88 -6.54 -24.98
C ASN A 810 -60.21 -5.40 -25.77
N ILE A 811 -59.73 -5.70 -26.98
CA ILE A 811 -60.50 -5.53 -28.23
C ILE A 811 -59.74 -6.17 -29.41
N THR A 812 -60.46 -7.10 -30.05
CA THR A 812 -60.42 -7.62 -31.42
C THR A 812 -59.45 -7.01 -32.45
N GLU A 813 -58.74 -7.86 -33.20
CA GLU A 813 -59.00 -8.08 -34.64
C GLU A 813 -58.09 -9.17 -35.25
N ASN A 814 -58.75 -10.13 -35.92
CA ASN A 814 -58.37 -10.92 -37.10
C ASN A 814 -56.90 -11.33 -37.34
N MET A 815 -56.64 -12.65 -37.26
CA MET A 815 -56.49 -13.57 -38.41
C MET A 815 -55.21 -13.32 -39.25
N SER A 816 -54.28 -14.26 -39.36
CA SER A 816 -54.52 -15.57 -39.97
C SER A 816 -53.23 -16.42 -39.99
N GLY A 817 -53.39 -17.74 -39.90
CA GLY A 817 -52.57 -18.65 -40.72
C GLY A 817 -51.61 -19.62 -40.02
N ILE A 818 -52.14 -20.79 -39.59
CA ILE A 818 -51.65 -22.16 -39.93
C ILE A 818 -50.23 -22.55 -39.43
N SER A 819 -49.92 -23.69 -38.80
CA SER A 819 -50.62 -24.85 -38.23
C SER A 819 -49.55 -25.69 -37.51
N ILE A 820 -49.79 -26.16 -36.29
CA ILE A 820 -48.97 -27.19 -35.65
C ILE A 820 -49.75 -28.50 -35.73
N SER A 821 -49.19 -29.48 -36.43
CA SER A 821 -49.69 -30.86 -36.40
C SER A 821 -49.00 -31.65 -35.30
N GLU A 822 -49.82 -32.49 -34.67
CA GLU A 822 -49.62 -33.31 -33.49
C GLU A 822 -48.50 -34.36 -33.59
N GLY A 823 -47.96 -34.73 -32.43
CA GLY A 823 -46.99 -35.81 -32.25
C GLY A 823 -46.89 -36.34 -30.81
N LEU A 824 -48.05 -36.71 -30.26
CA LEU A 824 -48.35 -37.68 -29.19
C LEU A 824 -47.34 -37.97 -28.04
N ALA A 825 -47.88 -37.81 -26.83
CA ALA A 825 -47.45 -38.43 -25.59
C ALA A 825 -47.50 -39.97 -25.59
N LYS A 826 -46.58 -40.61 -24.86
CA LYS A 826 -46.80 -41.79 -23.97
C LYS A 826 -45.47 -42.33 -23.42
N SER A 827 -45.25 -42.19 -22.11
CA SER A 827 -44.97 -43.36 -21.25
C SER A 827 -45.13 -42.96 -19.79
N LEU A 828 -45.89 -43.77 -19.06
CA LEU A 828 -46.36 -43.57 -17.69
C LEU A 828 -45.90 -44.79 -16.88
N GLN A 829 -45.52 -44.51 -15.62
CA GLN A 829 -45.83 -45.28 -14.39
C GLN A 829 -44.71 -46.12 -13.69
N PRO A 830 -44.81 -46.29 -12.34
CA PRO A 830 -43.74 -46.00 -11.36
C PRO A 830 -43.46 -47.17 -10.38
N ARG A 831 -42.58 -46.97 -9.36
CA ARG A 831 -42.60 -47.72 -8.09
C ARG A 831 -42.05 -46.90 -6.87
N PRO A 832 -42.40 -47.29 -5.61
CA PRO A 832 -42.77 -46.36 -4.52
C PRO A 832 -41.90 -46.43 -3.26
N GLY A 833 -42.10 -45.48 -2.32
CA GLY A 833 -42.04 -45.80 -0.87
C GLY A 833 -41.42 -44.77 0.11
N SER A 834 -42.29 -44.24 0.97
CA SER A 834 -42.08 -43.65 2.33
C SER A 834 -41.51 -42.23 2.45
N SER A 835 -41.89 -41.36 3.41
CA SER A 835 -43.12 -41.00 4.15
C SER A 835 -42.67 -40.03 5.26
N GLN A 836 -43.51 -39.04 5.58
CA GLN A 836 -43.48 -38.11 6.74
C GLN A 836 -42.57 -36.88 6.63
N LYS A 837 -42.97 -35.66 7.01
CA LYS A 837 -44.26 -35.12 7.51
C LYS A 837 -44.21 -33.60 7.32
N VAL A 838 -45.34 -33.03 6.89
CA VAL A 838 -45.68 -31.60 6.92
C VAL A 838 -46.38 -31.33 8.25
N GLU A 839 -46.09 -30.20 8.89
CA GLU A 839 -47.06 -29.47 9.71
C GLU A 839 -46.94 -27.97 9.40
N THR A 840 -48.10 -27.35 9.23
CA THR A 840 -48.37 -26.02 8.69
C THR A 840 -49.21 -25.20 9.68
N PHE A 841 -49.22 -23.87 9.50
CA PHE A 841 -50.29 -22.90 9.85
C PHE A 841 -50.44 -22.52 11.34
N ASN A 842 -50.86 -21.31 11.77
CA ASN A 842 -51.43 -20.12 11.11
C ASN A 842 -51.47 -18.87 12.06
N GLU A 843 -51.98 -17.75 11.53
CA GLU A 843 -52.54 -16.50 12.14
C GLU A 843 -51.56 -15.34 12.44
N VAL A 844 -51.56 -14.14 11.81
CA VAL A 844 -52.52 -13.19 11.15
C VAL A 844 -53.12 -12.09 12.07
N GLU A 845 -52.84 -10.84 11.65
CA GLU A 845 -53.55 -9.56 11.83
C GLU A 845 -53.41 -8.67 13.08
N SER A 846 -52.94 -7.42 12.83
CA SER A 846 -53.77 -6.23 13.07
C SER A 846 -53.46 -5.07 12.09
N TYR A 847 -54.32 -4.91 11.08
CA TYR A 847 -54.99 -3.68 10.61
C TYR A 847 -54.28 -2.30 10.62
N LEU A 848 -53.86 -1.88 9.42
CA LEU A 848 -54.21 -0.67 8.63
C LEU A 848 -54.71 0.61 9.33
N THR A 849 -54.19 1.79 8.93
CA THR A 849 -54.84 2.66 7.90
C THR A 849 -54.16 4.04 7.68
N ASN A 850 -53.99 4.38 6.38
CA ASN A 850 -54.29 5.65 5.66
C ASN A 850 -53.70 7.03 6.08
N LEU A 851 -53.55 8.06 5.25
CA LEU A 851 -53.52 8.36 3.79
C LEU A 851 -53.14 9.88 3.68
N THR A 852 -52.48 10.30 2.57
CA THR A 852 -52.60 11.61 1.84
C THR A 852 -52.20 12.93 2.55
N SER A 853 -51.68 14.02 1.94
CA SER A 853 -51.47 14.48 0.55
C SER A 853 -50.85 15.92 0.52
N SER A 854 -50.23 16.31 -0.61
CA SER A 854 -50.24 17.67 -1.25
C SER A 854 -49.40 18.81 -0.57
N SER A 855 -48.75 19.82 -1.20
CA SER A 855 -48.61 20.36 -2.57
C SER A 855 -47.57 21.54 -2.60
N ASN A 856 -47.02 21.82 -3.80
CA ASN A 856 -46.67 23.13 -4.44
C ASN A 856 -45.51 24.01 -3.91
N ASP A 857 -44.48 24.28 -4.74
CA ASP A 857 -44.24 25.48 -5.62
C ASP A 857 -43.47 26.59 -4.86
N THR A 858 -42.58 27.47 -5.35
CA THR A 858 -42.19 28.05 -6.66
C THR A 858 -40.88 28.87 -6.38
N VAL A 859 -39.85 28.82 -7.24
CA VAL A 859 -39.38 29.87 -8.20
C VAL A 859 -38.41 30.96 -7.67
N SER A 860 -37.39 31.21 -8.53
CA SER A 860 -36.60 32.46 -8.75
C SER A 860 -35.57 32.90 -7.70
N SER A 861 -34.45 33.55 -8.04
CA SER A 861 -33.75 33.84 -9.29
C SER A 861 -32.48 34.65 -8.91
N THR A 862 -31.49 34.69 -9.81
CA THR A 862 -30.64 35.88 -10.13
C THR A 862 -29.73 36.44 -9.02
N ASN A 863 -28.50 36.88 -9.22
CA ASN A 863 -27.74 37.21 -10.42
C ASN A 863 -26.30 37.61 -9.98
N THR A 864 -25.35 37.49 -10.92
CA THR A 864 -24.25 38.44 -11.28
C THR A 864 -23.57 39.28 -10.19
N GLU A 865 -22.29 39.63 -10.18
CA GLU A 865 -21.19 39.72 -11.14
C GLU A 865 -19.98 40.15 -10.27
N ALA A 866 -18.81 39.55 -10.40
CA ALA A 866 -17.72 39.92 -11.31
C ALA A 866 -16.85 41.11 -10.89
N SER A 867 -15.54 40.90 -11.09
CA SER A 867 -14.44 41.87 -11.18
C SER A 867 -13.98 42.51 -9.86
N GLY A 868 -12.70 42.75 -9.61
CA GLY A 868 -11.52 42.58 -10.44
C GLY A 868 -10.32 43.29 -9.78
N TYR A 869 -9.14 42.75 -10.04
CA TYR A 869 -7.83 43.42 -10.12
C TYR A 869 -7.36 44.39 -9.03
N SER A 870 -6.21 44.07 -8.42
CA SER A 870 -4.89 44.68 -8.74
C SER A 870 -3.96 44.76 -7.51
N THR A 871 -2.78 44.17 -7.68
CA THR A 871 -1.47 44.45 -7.04
C THR A 871 -1.01 45.90 -7.32
N PRO A 872 0.04 46.50 -6.69
CA PRO A 872 1.32 45.87 -6.28
C PRO A 872 2.13 46.49 -5.09
N MET A 873 3.29 45.88 -4.78
CA MET A 873 4.60 46.40 -4.27
C MET A 873 4.64 47.48 -3.15
N SER A 874 5.58 47.57 -2.20
CA SER A 874 6.86 46.93 -1.83
C SER A 874 7.36 47.59 -0.51
N VAL A 875 8.54 47.19 -0.01
CA VAL A 875 9.52 47.98 0.79
C VAL A 875 9.74 47.65 2.30
N MET A 876 10.91 47.02 2.51
CA MET A 876 12.02 47.24 3.49
C MET A 876 12.00 46.93 5.01
N SER A 877 13.17 46.37 5.39
CA SER A 877 14.02 46.60 6.59
C SER A 877 13.54 46.02 7.94
N GLY A 878 14.40 45.51 8.83
CA GLY A 878 15.86 45.41 8.91
C GLY A 878 16.28 44.94 10.34
N THR A 879 17.57 44.62 10.51
CA THR A 879 18.37 44.53 11.77
C THR A 879 18.02 43.48 12.85
N SER A 880 18.92 42.97 13.70
CA SER A 880 20.37 42.64 13.76
C SER A 880 20.67 42.11 15.19
N MET A 881 21.86 41.51 15.38
CA MET A 881 22.60 41.32 16.66
C MET A 881 22.11 40.22 17.64
N SER A 882 22.95 39.54 18.45
CA SER A 882 24.42 39.39 18.66
C SER A 882 24.61 38.35 19.80
N ALA A 883 25.65 37.51 19.82
CA ALA A 883 26.85 37.58 20.70
C ALA A 883 26.90 36.36 21.65
N SER A 884 28.00 35.78 22.16
CA SER A 884 29.46 35.83 21.96
C SER A 884 30.15 34.80 22.90
N PHE A 885 31.48 34.64 22.74
CA PHE A 885 32.53 34.06 23.64
C PHE A 885 32.87 32.55 23.45
N SER A 886 33.96 32.15 22.76
CA SER A 886 35.44 32.29 22.99
C SER A 886 35.99 31.20 23.94
N ASN A 887 37.22 30.67 23.88
CA ASN A 887 38.44 30.96 23.13
C ASN A 887 39.48 29.83 23.39
N ALA A 888 40.34 29.55 22.39
CA ALA A 888 41.80 29.32 22.46
C ALA A 888 42.37 28.10 23.25
N ALA A 889 43.52 27.45 22.94
CA ALA A 889 44.61 27.69 21.99
C ALA A 889 45.58 26.47 21.92
N LYS A 890 46.31 26.33 20.79
CA LYS A 890 47.79 26.13 20.64
C LYS A 890 48.42 24.80 21.14
N LEU A 891 49.20 24.01 20.37
CA LEU A 891 50.54 24.28 19.80
C LEU A 891 51.20 22.96 19.27
N ARG A 892 51.86 23.07 18.10
CA ARG A 892 53.13 22.45 17.63
C ARG A 892 53.31 20.94 17.34
N SER A 893 53.76 20.71 16.10
CA SER A 893 54.56 19.62 15.50
C SER A 893 55.97 19.50 16.16
N PRO A 894 56.93 18.55 15.84
CA PRO A 894 57.24 17.98 14.50
C PRO A 894 57.95 16.58 14.40
N VAL A 895 58.33 16.22 13.15
CA VAL A 895 59.47 15.35 12.68
C VAL A 895 59.26 13.83 12.44
N ALA A 896 59.99 13.31 11.44
CA ALA A 896 59.80 12.12 10.62
C ALA A 896 60.88 11.01 10.77
N ALA A 897 60.49 9.76 10.39
CA ALA A 897 61.24 8.57 9.84
C ALA A 897 62.45 7.97 10.63
N PRO A 898 63.01 6.74 10.36
CA PRO A 898 62.78 5.73 9.28
C PRO A 898 62.87 4.21 9.68
N SER A 899 62.94 3.35 8.65
CA SER A 899 63.02 1.87 8.47
C SER A 899 64.22 1.04 9.03
N GLY A 900 64.06 -0.30 9.19
CA GLY A 900 65.16 -1.31 9.07
C GLY A 900 65.19 -2.50 10.06
N SER A 901 65.64 -3.69 9.63
CA SER A 901 65.52 -5.06 10.20
C SER A 901 66.77 -5.67 10.91
N SER A 902 66.62 -6.60 11.91
CA SER A 902 67.25 -7.97 12.01
C SER A 902 67.39 -8.62 13.45
N ILE A 903 66.91 -9.89 13.58
CA ILE A 903 67.44 -11.15 14.24
C ILE A 903 67.71 -11.29 15.78
N ASN A 904 67.14 -12.31 16.49
CA ASN A 904 67.79 -13.59 16.96
C ASN A 904 66.94 -14.57 17.85
N THR A 905 67.48 -15.80 18.07
CA THR A 905 66.91 -17.17 18.21
C THR A 905 66.87 -17.81 19.65
N PHE A 906 66.12 -18.93 19.85
CA PHE A 906 65.99 -19.72 21.11
C PHE A 906 66.26 -21.23 20.90
N ASN A 907 66.92 -21.91 21.87
CA ASN A 907 67.53 -23.25 21.78
C ASN A 907 66.60 -24.39 22.28
N ARG A 908 66.51 -25.51 21.54
CA ARG A 908 65.39 -26.48 21.55
C ARG A 908 65.57 -27.71 22.47
N ASP A 909 66.80 -28.07 22.81
CA ASP A 909 67.07 -29.41 23.38
C ASP A 909 66.88 -29.50 24.90
N ASN A 910 67.12 -28.42 25.66
CA ASN A 910 66.81 -28.38 27.09
C ASN A 910 65.29 -28.44 27.37
N TYR A 911 64.50 -27.93 26.43
CA TYR A 911 63.05 -27.81 26.60
C TYR A 911 62.33 -29.16 26.46
N LEU A 912 62.82 -30.03 25.58
CA LEU A 912 62.21 -31.35 25.36
C LEU A 912 62.44 -32.31 26.54
N ALA A 913 63.53 -32.15 27.29
CA ALA A 913 63.81 -32.94 28.48
C ALA A 913 62.83 -32.63 29.63
N GLU A 914 62.47 -31.35 29.82
CA GLU A 914 61.47 -30.93 30.82
C GLU A 914 60.07 -31.44 30.47
N VAL A 915 59.66 -31.33 29.21
CA VAL A 915 58.33 -31.77 28.75
C VAL A 915 58.13 -33.28 28.93
N CYS A 916 59.14 -34.09 28.64
CA CYS A 916 59.07 -35.54 28.84
C CYS A 916 58.97 -35.95 30.32
N THR A 917 59.54 -35.16 31.23
CA THR A 917 59.46 -35.41 32.67
C THR A 917 58.06 -35.12 33.21
N VAL A 918 57.40 -34.10 32.68
CA VAL A 918 56.02 -33.72 33.04
C VAL A 918 54.99 -34.73 32.48
N MET A 919 55.21 -35.24 31.27
CA MET A 919 54.27 -36.19 30.63
C MET A 919 54.26 -37.60 31.23
N ASN A 920 55.28 -37.98 32.02
CA ASN A 920 55.34 -39.29 32.68
C ASN A 920 54.65 -39.34 34.06
N LYS A 921 54.06 -38.23 34.55
CA LYS A 921 53.24 -38.23 35.77
C LYS A 921 51.78 -38.57 35.42
N THR A 922 51.14 -39.47 36.18
CA THR A 922 49.74 -39.84 35.94
C THR A 922 48.77 -38.69 36.24
N LYS A 923 47.68 -38.66 35.46
CA LYS A 923 46.73 -37.55 35.24
C LYS A 923 46.17 -36.87 36.51
N ASP A 924 46.18 -37.57 37.64
CA ASP A 924 45.64 -37.07 38.92
C ASP A 924 46.67 -36.27 39.75
N SER A 925 47.86 -36.00 39.21
CA SER A 925 48.96 -35.32 39.93
C SER A 925 49.51 -34.05 39.26
N LEU A 926 48.89 -33.55 38.18
CA LEU A 926 49.32 -32.33 37.48
C LEU A 926 48.41 -31.15 37.83
N ASN A 927 48.98 -30.01 38.23
CA ASN A 927 48.21 -28.80 38.50
C ASN A 927 48.04 -27.92 37.24
N TRP A 928 47.15 -26.94 37.31
CA TRP A 928 46.77 -26.08 36.17
C TRP A 928 47.93 -25.25 35.61
N ASP A 929 48.87 -24.83 36.44
CA ASP A 929 50.03 -24.07 35.98
C ASP A 929 50.99 -24.97 35.18
N GLU A 930 51.20 -26.21 35.61
CA GLU A 930 52.00 -27.19 34.87
C GLU A 930 51.35 -27.58 33.52
N LEU A 931 50.03 -27.69 33.48
CA LEU A 931 49.25 -27.91 32.24
C LEU A 931 49.34 -26.72 31.26
N SER A 932 49.37 -25.49 31.80
CA SER A 932 49.48 -24.28 30.98
C SER A 932 50.84 -24.19 30.29
N VAL A 933 51.92 -24.62 30.97
CA VAL A 933 53.26 -24.69 30.40
C VAL A 933 53.32 -25.72 29.27
N VAL A 934 52.74 -26.92 29.45
CA VAL A 934 52.71 -27.96 28.39
C VAL A 934 51.89 -27.50 27.17
N MET A 935 50.77 -26.82 27.37
CA MET A 935 49.93 -26.32 26.26
C MET A 935 50.57 -25.15 25.51
N ALA A 936 51.26 -24.25 26.23
CA ALA A 936 52.05 -23.19 25.62
C ALA A 936 53.23 -23.78 24.81
N SER A 937 53.90 -24.79 25.36
CA SER A 937 54.99 -25.55 24.71
C SER A 937 54.54 -26.18 23.38
N TYR A 938 53.38 -26.85 23.39
CA TYR A 938 52.82 -27.50 22.21
C TYR A 938 52.43 -26.49 21.12
N THR A 939 51.94 -25.31 21.52
CA THR A 939 51.54 -24.24 20.59
C THR A 939 52.74 -23.60 19.89
N VAL A 940 53.86 -23.43 20.60
CA VAL A 940 55.13 -22.93 20.03
C VAL A 940 55.75 -23.97 19.11
N TYR A 941 55.74 -25.26 19.49
CA TYR A 941 56.24 -26.36 18.64
C TYR A 941 55.42 -26.48 17.34
N LYS A 942 54.09 -26.37 17.42
CA LYS A 942 53.18 -26.43 16.26
C LYS A 942 53.37 -25.25 15.30
N LYS A 943 53.60 -24.04 15.83
CA LYS A 943 53.94 -22.86 15.01
C LYS A 943 55.33 -22.99 14.35
N GLY A 944 56.31 -23.57 15.02
CA GLY A 944 57.63 -23.85 14.46
C GLY A 944 57.61 -24.88 13.32
N MET A 945 56.81 -25.94 13.45
CA MET A 945 56.67 -26.97 12.41
C MET A 945 55.93 -26.46 11.16
N LEU A 946 54.94 -25.57 11.31
CA LEU A 946 54.22 -24.94 10.20
C LEU A 946 55.10 -23.94 9.42
N ALA A 947 56.06 -23.29 10.08
CA ALA A 947 56.99 -22.37 9.42
C ALA A 947 58.15 -23.08 8.68
N ALA A 948 58.46 -24.34 9.04
CA ALA A 948 59.55 -25.12 8.43
C ALA A 948 59.12 -26.03 7.26
N GLY A 949 57.85 -25.96 6.83
CA GLY A 949 57.39 -26.64 5.60
C GLY A 949 57.39 -28.18 5.64
N PHE A 950 57.40 -28.81 6.81
CA PHE A 950 57.19 -30.25 6.92
C PHE A 950 55.71 -30.57 7.10
N ILE A 951 55.10 -31.09 6.03
CA ILE A 951 53.82 -31.81 6.10
C ILE A 951 54.17 -33.26 6.42
N GLU A 952 53.69 -33.79 7.54
CA GLU A 952 53.35 -35.22 7.57
C GLU A 952 52.13 -35.48 8.45
N ARG A 953 51.25 -36.33 7.90
CA ARG A 953 49.96 -36.72 8.45
C ARG A 953 50.15 -37.75 9.57
N ASN A 954 49.65 -37.44 10.76
CA ASN A 954 48.59 -38.18 11.45
C ASN A 954 48.22 -37.47 12.75
#